data_AF-A0A7X9AQM3-F1
#
_entry.id   AF-A0A7X9AQM3-F1
#
_cell.length_a   1.000
_cell.length_b   1.000
_cell.length_c   1.000
_cell.angle_alpha   90.00
_cell.angle_beta   90.00
_cell.angle_gamma   90.00
#
_symmetry.space_group_name_H-M   'P 1'
#
loop_
_entity.id
_entity.type
_entity.pdbx_description
1 polymer ?
#
loop_
_entity_poly.entity_id
_entity_poly.type
_entity_poly.pdbx_seq_one_letter_code
_entity_poly.pdbx_strand_id
1 'polypeptide(L)'
;AEKVWQSLHREAGRYGLPVHLREVSCTGKSYRAPEVTIHSAGQSFHYPNVQPDVVPRLLREHCSPQGALAKLRWRSAGVVDAIYAGTGACPCQPPQSLIAGRDDGLLIATERGGESTPLDLEDYRRHGGFVALETALNAPPEVILAQLDASKLRGRGGAGFPTARKWRLALEAAGPRKIVICNADEGDPGAFMDRMLLESFPFRVLEGILIAARVIAAQAAVIYIREEYGQAIDTLTEAIDICRRDGLLAKMGPDFDLLLFRGAGAFVCGEETALLESLEGRRGIPRRRPPFPTTSGLFGQPTLINNVETFACVPWIIRHGGDAFARHGAATSAGTKTFALAGKIRRGGLIEVPMGTTIHTIVEDIGGGAENGHQLKAVLIGGPSGGCLPTALFDLPVDYEALTAHGAMMGSGGLVVLDERDCMVDIAAYFLDFTRSESCGKCTLCREGLQRLHAMVADLTKRHDAPLPASTLDDIQALAQHIRQGALCGLGRTAPNMILSALRYFRSEFEAHLQGRCPTGKCRDLGRFEITEKCIGCTKCAQHCAVGAIPFTPFEQHHINQELCVRCGVCRDTCPQNAIIATNAPEEPESTPDQPTTQPTTSTNQTAAVASASESSGAPAASKTTSGASSKPTPAEPSVITLDGKVIPWQANRTILQLAAAHDIAIPTLCHLPGCQENARCLVCSVYDSALGLFVPACDTLAVAGHHYENNTPEVTAFRRRAVELLLDRHDFRCGACAKKDTCLLLFLMRTFKARKKTPNPSATAVVTTDHIAFYPERCVLCGRCVALSRQRGSGLCFHHRGG
;
A
#
# COMPACT_ATOMS: atom_id res chain seq x y z
N ALA A 1 -7.21 21.93 -15.58
CA ALA A 1 -7.13 23.20 -14.82
C ALA A 1 -6.40 24.27 -15.62
N GLU A 2 -5.15 24.02 -16.05
CA GLU A 2 -4.31 25.02 -16.76
C GLU A 2 -5.00 25.74 -17.94
N LYS A 3 -5.66 25.00 -18.85
CA LYS A 3 -6.39 25.63 -19.98
C LYS A 3 -7.50 26.58 -19.52
N VAL A 4 -8.16 26.28 -18.40
CA VAL A 4 -9.20 27.13 -17.79
C VAL A 4 -8.55 28.36 -17.16
N TRP A 5 -7.45 28.18 -16.44
CA TRP A 5 -6.66 29.27 -15.85
C TRP A 5 -6.16 30.27 -16.88
N GLN A 6 -5.61 29.78 -18.00
CA GLN A 6 -5.19 30.61 -19.14
C GLN A 6 -6.37 31.32 -19.79
N SER A 7 -7.54 30.68 -19.88
CA SER A 7 -8.76 31.31 -20.38
C SER A 7 -9.23 32.45 -19.46
N LEU A 8 -9.22 32.23 -18.14
CA LEU A 8 -9.56 33.25 -17.15
C LEU A 8 -8.64 34.48 -17.26
N HIS A 9 -7.32 34.28 -17.34
CA HIS A 9 -6.35 35.37 -17.50
C HIS A 9 -6.56 36.14 -18.80
N ARG A 10 -6.75 35.43 -19.91
CA ARG A 10 -6.95 36.02 -21.24
C ARG A 10 -8.21 36.88 -21.27
N GLU A 11 -9.33 36.37 -20.78
CA GLU A 11 -10.60 37.09 -20.79
C GLU A 11 -10.61 38.25 -19.79
N ALA A 12 -10.07 38.06 -18.58
CA ALA A 12 -9.92 39.13 -17.60
C ALA A 12 -9.06 40.29 -18.14
N GLY A 13 -7.91 39.97 -18.76
CA GLY A 13 -7.02 40.95 -19.37
C GLY A 13 -7.62 41.63 -20.61
N ARG A 14 -8.25 40.86 -21.50
CA ARG A 14 -8.84 41.38 -22.76
C ARG A 14 -9.89 42.46 -22.53
N TYR A 15 -10.68 42.33 -21.47
CA TYR A 15 -11.79 43.25 -21.16
C TYR A 15 -11.52 44.16 -19.96
N GLY A 16 -10.36 44.05 -19.31
CA GLY A 16 -10.02 44.85 -18.12
C GLY A 16 -11.02 44.61 -16.98
N LEU A 17 -11.37 43.35 -16.73
CA LEU A 17 -12.31 43.00 -15.67
C LEU A 17 -11.66 43.26 -14.30
N PRO A 18 -12.40 43.85 -13.34
CA PRO A 18 -11.89 44.10 -11.99
C PRO A 18 -11.93 42.81 -11.15
N VAL A 19 -11.17 41.79 -11.57
CA VAL A 19 -11.12 40.48 -10.93
C VAL A 19 -9.72 40.20 -10.41
N HIS A 20 -9.64 39.61 -9.22
CA HIS A 20 -8.42 39.07 -8.66
C HIS A 20 -8.42 37.56 -8.86
N LEU A 21 -7.59 37.07 -9.78
CA LEU A 21 -7.45 35.64 -10.04
C LEU A 21 -6.45 35.05 -9.05
N ARG A 22 -6.84 33.94 -8.42
CA ARG A 22 -6.04 33.27 -7.40
C ARG A 22 -6.05 31.77 -7.65
N GLU A 23 -4.88 31.16 -7.67
CA GLU A 23 -4.74 29.71 -7.60
C GLU A 23 -4.76 29.28 -6.13
N VAL A 24 -5.58 28.28 -5.84
CA VAL A 24 -5.85 27.82 -4.48
C VAL A 24 -5.58 26.32 -4.35
N SER A 25 -5.43 25.87 -3.11
CA SER A 25 -5.26 24.48 -2.72
C SER A 25 -6.38 23.58 -3.25
N CYS A 26 -6.05 22.31 -3.48
CA CYS A 26 -7.02 21.32 -3.89
C CYS A 26 -8.11 21.13 -2.82
N THR A 27 -9.38 21.06 -3.25
CA THR A 27 -10.52 20.76 -2.37
C THR A 27 -10.69 19.26 -2.07
N GLY A 28 -9.88 18.41 -2.71
CA GLY A 28 -10.04 16.95 -2.71
C GLY A 28 -11.18 16.44 -3.59
N LYS A 29 -12.11 17.29 -4.05
CA LYS A 29 -13.29 16.91 -4.84
C LYS A 29 -12.93 16.67 -6.32
N SER A 30 -12.10 15.67 -6.61
CA SER A 30 -11.59 15.38 -7.96
C SER A 30 -12.68 15.21 -9.01
N TYR A 31 -13.85 14.65 -8.65
CA TYR A 31 -15.02 14.54 -9.52
C TYR A 31 -15.64 15.88 -9.98
N ARG A 32 -15.20 17.00 -9.40
CA ARG A 32 -15.59 18.38 -9.77
C ARG A 32 -14.50 19.12 -10.54
N ALA A 33 -13.31 18.54 -10.69
CA ALA A 33 -12.18 19.23 -11.28
C ALA A 33 -12.27 19.30 -12.81
N PRO A 34 -11.95 20.44 -13.46
CA PRO A 34 -11.53 21.71 -12.87
C PRO A 34 -12.70 22.48 -12.24
N GLU A 35 -12.53 22.90 -10.99
CA GLU A 35 -13.51 23.69 -10.25
C GLU A 35 -13.10 25.17 -10.22
N VAL A 36 -14.06 26.07 -10.46
CA VAL A 36 -13.87 27.53 -10.34
C VAL A 36 -14.82 28.06 -9.29
N THR A 37 -14.27 28.73 -8.28
CA THR A 37 -15.07 29.44 -7.27
C THR A 37 -15.01 30.94 -7.53
N ILE A 38 -16.17 31.60 -7.56
CA ILE A 38 -16.28 33.05 -7.73
C ILE A 38 -16.86 33.62 -6.44
N HIS A 39 -16.12 34.55 -5.84
CA HIS A 39 -16.61 35.34 -4.72
C HIS A 39 -17.09 36.70 -5.23
N SER A 40 -18.39 36.98 -5.11
CA SER A 40 -18.99 38.24 -5.55
C SER A 40 -20.09 38.68 -4.58
N ALA A 41 -20.10 39.95 -4.20
CA ALA A 41 -21.09 40.55 -3.30
C ALA A 41 -21.34 39.76 -1.98
N GLY A 42 -20.28 39.17 -1.40
CA GLY A 42 -20.39 38.37 -0.17
C GLY A 42 -20.95 36.95 -0.37
N GLN A 43 -21.18 36.53 -1.60
CA GLN A 43 -21.62 35.18 -1.96
C GLN A 43 -20.49 34.41 -2.67
N SER A 44 -20.47 33.09 -2.49
CA SER A 44 -19.54 32.17 -3.15
C SER A 44 -20.31 31.29 -4.12
N PHE A 45 -19.88 31.28 -5.38
CA PHE A 45 -20.46 30.47 -6.44
C PHE A 45 -19.45 29.43 -6.89
N HIS A 46 -19.81 28.15 -6.81
CA HIS A 46 -18.93 27.04 -7.15
C HIS A 46 -19.35 26.40 -8.47
N TYR A 47 -18.44 26.37 -9.43
CA TYR A 47 -18.66 25.83 -10.76
C TYR A 47 -17.77 24.60 -10.97
N PRO A 48 -18.34 23.37 -10.96
CA PRO A 48 -17.58 22.16 -11.23
C PRO A 48 -17.37 21.94 -12.74
N ASN A 49 -16.37 21.13 -13.09
CA ASN A 49 -16.10 20.61 -14.44
C ASN A 49 -16.02 21.69 -15.53
N VAL A 50 -15.47 22.85 -15.18
CA VAL A 50 -15.42 24.02 -16.07
C VAL A 50 -14.53 23.73 -17.27
N GLN A 51 -15.07 24.00 -18.46
CA GLN A 51 -14.33 23.92 -19.71
C GLN A 51 -13.86 25.32 -20.17
N PRO A 52 -12.73 25.44 -20.89
CA PRO A 52 -12.16 26.74 -21.27
C PRO A 52 -13.09 27.66 -22.08
N ASP A 53 -14.00 27.07 -22.87
CA ASP A 53 -15.01 27.72 -23.71
C ASP A 53 -16.19 28.30 -22.90
N VAL A 54 -16.43 27.77 -21.70
CA VAL A 54 -17.48 28.25 -20.79
C VAL A 54 -17.03 29.50 -20.00
N VAL A 55 -15.72 29.71 -19.87
CA VAL A 55 -15.14 30.80 -19.07
C VAL A 55 -15.65 32.20 -19.42
N PRO A 56 -15.74 32.62 -20.71
CA PRO A 56 -16.25 33.94 -21.06
C PRO A 56 -17.69 34.17 -20.57
N ARG A 57 -18.54 33.14 -20.65
CA ARG A 57 -19.92 33.19 -20.16
C ARG A 57 -19.96 33.29 -18.63
N LEU A 58 -19.17 32.47 -17.94
CA LEU A 58 -19.07 32.46 -16.49
C LEU A 58 -18.62 33.83 -15.93
N LEU A 59 -17.63 34.48 -16.55
CA LEU A 59 -17.19 35.82 -16.15
C LEU A 59 -18.27 36.89 -16.39
N ARG A 60 -19.11 36.76 -17.42
CA ARG A 60 -20.21 37.71 -17.70
C ARG A 60 -21.33 37.66 -16.69
N GLU A 61 -21.61 36.49 -16.10
CA GLU A 61 -22.65 36.35 -15.08
C GLU A 61 -22.28 37.08 -13.78
N HIS A 62 -20.98 37.25 -13.50
CA HIS A 62 -20.49 37.77 -12.21
C HIS A 62 -19.76 39.10 -12.26
N CYS A 63 -19.22 39.48 -13.43
CA CYS A 63 -18.33 40.62 -13.56
C CYS A 63 -18.74 41.54 -14.71
N SER A 64 -18.47 42.83 -14.53
CA SER A 64 -18.65 43.85 -15.55
C SER A 64 -17.42 44.74 -15.61
N PRO A 65 -16.88 45.04 -16.81
CA PRO A 65 -15.71 45.91 -16.93
C PRO A 65 -16.03 47.35 -16.56
N GLN A 66 -15.00 48.10 -16.18
CA GLN A 66 -15.09 49.54 -15.91
C GLN A 66 -14.90 50.32 -17.23
N GLY A 67 -15.70 51.39 -17.42
CA GLY A 67 -15.64 52.25 -18.62
C GLY A 67 -16.66 51.92 -19.73
N ALA A 68 -17.16 52.95 -20.42
CA ALA A 68 -18.27 52.84 -21.37
C ALA A 68 -17.93 52.00 -22.62
N LEU A 69 -16.72 52.16 -23.18
CA LEU A 69 -16.28 51.44 -24.37
C LEU A 69 -16.05 49.95 -24.09
N ALA A 70 -15.50 49.61 -22.92
CA ALA A 70 -15.29 48.23 -22.49
C ALA A 70 -16.62 47.53 -22.22
N LYS A 71 -17.60 48.22 -21.60
CA LYS A 71 -18.97 47.72 -21.45
C LYS A 71 -19.67 47.46 -22.79
N LEU A 72 -19.46 48.33 -23.78
CA LEU A 72 -20.03 48.13 -25.13
C LEU A 72 -19.45 46.88 -25.80
N ARG A 73 -18.12 46.70 -25.77
CA ARG A 73 -17.44 45.51 -26.30
C ARG A 73 -17.84 44.22 -25.56
N TRP A 74 -17.98 44.30 -24.24
CA TRP A 74 -18.42 43.19 -23.39
C TRP A 74 -19.84 42.76 -23.72
N ARG A 75 -20.76 43.72 -23.92
CA ARG A 75 -22.14 43.46 -24.35
C ARG A 75 -22.22 42.88 -25.76
N SER A 76 -21.45 43.40 -26.71
CA SER A 76 -21.44 42.87 -28.09
C SER A 76 -20.91 41.44 -28.16
N ALA A 77 -19.86 41.12 -27.38
CA ALA A 77 -19.35 39.75 -27.27
C ALA A 77 -20.39 38.82 -26.61
N GLY A 78 -21.17 39.34 -25.65
CA GLY A 78 -22.34 38.69 -25.06
C GLY A 78 -23.37 38.19 -26.07
N VAL A 79 -23.72 39.04 -27.03
CA VAL A 79 -24.71 38.72 -28.08
C VAL A 79 -24.18 37.63 -29.01
N VAL A 80 -22.90 37.70 -29.38
CA VAL A 80 -22.27 36.69 -30.25
C VAL A 80 -22.24 35.33 -29.56
N ASP A 81 -21.81 35.26 -28.30
CA ASP A 81 -21.77 33.96 -27.60
C ASP A 81 -23.16 33.39 -27.33
N ALA A 82 -24.17 34.23 -27.09
CA ALA A 82 -25.56 33.77 -26.95
C ALA A 82 -26.10 33.13 -28.24
N ILE A 83 -25.67 33.61 -29.41
CA ILE A 83 -26.01 33.04 -30.72
C ILE A 83 -25.33 31.68 -30.92
N TYR A 84 -24.06 31.55 -30.53
CA TYR A 84 -23.30 30.31 -30.73
C TYR A 84 -23.54 29.22 -29.67
N ALA A 85 -23.78 29.59 -28.40
CA ALA A 85 -23.88 28.63 -27.29
C ALA A 85 -25.34 28.29 -26.89
N GLY A 86 -26.34 28.97 -27.48
CA GLY A 86 -27.75 28.81 -27.12
C GLY A 86 -28.13 29.48 -25.79
N THR A 87 -29.40 29.85 -25.64
CA THR A 87 -29.94 30.59 -24.46
C THR A 87 -30.19 29.71 -23.22
N GLY A 88 -29.74 28.45 -23.22
CA GLY A 88 -29.92 27.53 -22.08
C GLY A 88 -29.05 27.89 -20.88
N ALA A 89 -29.40 27.40 -19.69
CA ALA A 89 -28.57 27.41 -18.46
C ALA A 89 -27.10 27.00 -18.74
N CYS A 90 -26.11 27.52 -17.98
CA CYS A 90 -24.74 27.02 -18.15
C CYS A 90 -24.76 25.49 -17.96
N PRO A 91 -24.09 24.70 -18.81
CA PRO A 91 -23.93 23.26 -18.55
C PRO A 91 -23.29 22.97 -17.18
N CYS A 92 -22.58 23.96 -16.64
CA CYS A 92 -21.93 24.01 -15.35
C CYS A 92 -22.81 24.52 -14.20
N GLN A 93 -24.05 24.95 -14.44
CA GLN A 93 -24.91 25.52 -13.40
C GLN A 93 -25.30 24.43 -12.39
N PRO A 94 -25.02 24.61 -11.09
CA PRO A 94 -25.56 23.71 -10.09
C PRO A 94 -27.10 23.85 -10.08
N PRO A 95 -27.86 22.76 -9.91
CA PRO A 95 -29.28 22.90 -9.57
C PRO A 95 -29.38 23.77 -8.30
N GLN A 96 -30.32 24.73 -8.31
CA GLN A 96 -30.53 25.79 -7.32
C GLN A 96 -30.75 25.31 -5.86
N SER A 97 -30.64 24.01 -5.58
CA SER A 97 -30.88 23.38 -4.28
C SER A 97 -29.70 22.57 -3.73
N LEU A 98 -28.47 22.78 -4.20
CA LEU A 98 -27.24 22.20 -3.61
C LEU A 98 -26.30 23.27 -3.02
N ILE A 99 -26.89 24.37 -2.55
CA ILE A 99 -26.23 25.36 -1.71
C ILE A 99 -26.48 24.93 -0.26
N ALA A 100 -25.42 24.60 0.47
CA ALA A 100 -25.41 24.01 1.82
C ALA A 100 -25.76 22.51 1.86
N GLY A 101 -24.74 21.65 1.80
CA GLY A 101 -24.91 20.20 1.97
C GLY A 101 -23.60 19.52 2.33
N ARG A 102 -23.23 19.58 3.62
CA ARG A 102 -22.07 18.96 4.27
C ARG A 102 -20.68 19.42 3.79
N ASP A 103 -20.36 20.69 3.98
CA ASP A 103 -18.97 21.15 4.12
C ASP A 103 -18.57 21.30 5.62
N ASP A 104 -19.38 20.74 6.53
CA ASP A 104 -19.24 20.88 8.00
C ASP A 104 -18.30 19.81 8.62
N GLY A 105 -17.50 19.13 7.79
CA GLY A 105 -16.51 18.18 8.27
C GLY A 105 -15.32 18.91 8.88
N LEU A 106 -14.88 18.49 10.07
CA LEU A 106 -13.63 19.00 10.64
C LEU A 106 -12.46 18.63 9.72
N LEU A 107 -11.80 19.64 9.16
CA LEU A 107 -10.55 19.50 8.40
C LEU A 107 -9.38 19.90 9.30
N ILE A 108 -8.45 18.97 9.54
CA ILE A 108 -7.24 19.20 10.32
C ILE A 108 -6.03 19.23 9.39
N ALA A 109 -5.76 18.13 8.69
CA ALA A 109 -4.62 18.03 7.78
C ALA A 109 -4.81 18.94 6.55
N THR A 110 -6.06 19.12 6.13
CA THR A 110 -6.46 19.88 4.93
C THR A 110 -7.21 21.18 5.27
N GLU A 111 -7.03 21.69 6.49
CA GLU A 111 -7.61 22.98 6.93
C GLU A 111 -7.39 24.07 5.86
N ARG A 112 -8.43 24.85 5.52
CA ARG A 112 -8.44 25.86 4.43
C ARG A 112 -8.26 25.30 3.00
N GLY A 113 -8.59 24.04 2.76
CA GLY A 113 -8.63 23.48 1.41
C GLY A 113 -9.59 24.22 0.48
N GLY A 114 -9.12 24.63 -0.70
CA GLY A 114 -9.87 25.47 -1.63
C GLY A 114 -9.78 26.97 -1.37
N GLU A 115 -9.08 27.40 -0.30
CA GLU A 115 -8.95 28.83 0.06
C GLU A 115 -7.49 29.30 0.04
N SER A 116 -6.57 28.49 0.57
CA SER A 116 -5.15 28.86 0.72
C SER A 116 -4.37 28.78 -0.59
N THR A 117 -3.38 29.65 -0.80
CA THR A 117 -2.45 29.53 -1.94
C THR A 117 -1.18 28.81 -1.49
N PRO A 118 -0.78 27.70 -2.14
CA PRO A 118 0.28 26.84 -1.61
C PRO A 118 1.64 27.51 -1.35
N LEU A 119 2.05 28.45 -2.21
CA LEU A 119 3.35 29.12 -2.16
C LEU A 119 3.30 30.58 -1.63
N ASP A 120 2.15 31.02 -1.09
CA ASP A 120 2.03 32.33 -0.44
C ASP A 120 2.28 32.21 1.07
N LEU A 121 3.51 32.53 1.49
CA LEU A 121 3.93 32.49 2.90
C LEU A 121 3.11 33.44 3.78
N GLU A 122 2.78 34.63 3.28
CA GLU A 122 2.04 35.62 4.06
C GLU A 122 0.59 35.21 4.21
N ASP A 123 -0.01 34.57 3.20
CA ASP A 123 -1.32 33.94 3.36
C ASP A 123 -1.33 32.85 4.42
N TYR A 124 -0.30 32.00 4.44
CA TYR A 124 -0.19 30.97 5.48
C TYR A 124 -0.11 31.59 6.88
N ARG A 125 0.69 32.65 7.07
CA ARG A 125 0.81 33.40 8.33
C ARG A 125 -0.49 34.08 8.76
N ARG A 126 -1.21 34.73 7.84
CA ARG A 126 -2.50 35.37 8.14
C ARG A 126 -3.51 34.40 8.74
N HIS A 127 -3.41 33.12 8.41
CA HIS A 127 -4.25 32.05 8.94
C HIS A 127 -3.58 31.27 10.10
N GLY A 128 -2.65 31.90 10.81
CA GLY A 128 -2.01 31.36 12.00
C GLY A 128 -0.92 30.33 11.70
N GLY A 129 -0.39 30.28 10.48
CA GLY A 129 0.78 29.47 10.14
C GLY A 129 2.04 29.94 10.90
N PHE A 130 2.91 29.00 11.27
CA PHE A 130 4.13 29.21 12.08
C PHE A 130 3.92 29.63 13.55
N VAL A 131 2.69 29.88 14.00
CA VAL A 131 2.38 30.13 15.43
C VAL A 131 2.71 28.92 16.30
N ALA A 132 2.50 27.70 15.79
CA ALA A 132 2.88 26.49 16.52
C ALA A 132 4.41 26.32 16.58
N LEU A 133 5.11 26.66 15.50
CA LEU A 133 6.58 26.70 15.52
C LEU A 133 7.11 27.71 16.53
N GLU A 134 6.54 28.91 16.60
CA GLU A 134 6.92 29.92 17.61
C GLU A 134 6.67 29.42 19.03
N THR A 135 5.57 28.72 19.26
CA THR A 135 5.29 28.07 20.54
C THR A 135 6.37 27.02 20.87
N ALA A 136 6.72 26.15 19.92
CA ALA A 136 7.75 25.13 20.10
C ALA A 136 9.16 25.70 20.31
N LEU A 137 9.46 26.85 19.71
CA LEU A 137 10.72 27.56 19.91
C LEU A 137 10.87 28.06 21.35
N ASN A 138 9.79 28.60 21.91
CA ASN A 138 9.77 29.26 23.22
C ASN A 138 9.41 28.31 24.38
N ALA A 139 9.00 27.07 24.11
CA ALA A 139 8.66 26.08 25.12
C ALA A 139 9.76 25.00 25.29
N PRO A 140 9.85 24.37 26.48
CA PRO A 140 10.60 23.13 26.66
C PRO A 140 10.03 22.00 25.78
N PRO A 141 10.86 21.09 25.22
CA PRO A 141 10.42 19.95 24.42
C PRO A 141 9.31 19.10 25.08
N GLU A 142 9.35 18.99 26.41
CA GLU A 142 8.41 18.20 27.22
C GLU A 142 6.98 18.73 27.13
N VAL A 143 6.81 20.05 26.98
CA VAL A 143 5.48 20.67 26.82
C VAL A 143 4.86 20.27 25.48
N ILE A 144 5.66 20.29 24.41
CA ILE A 144 5.23 19.87 23.08
C ILE A 144 4.93 18.37 23.05
N LEU A 145 5.79 17.56 23.67
CA LEU A 145 5.57 16.12 23.81
C LEU A 145 4.29 15.82 24.62
N ALA A 146 3.99 16.57 25.68
CA ALA A 146 2.78 16.41 26.46
C ALA A 146 1.52 16.71 25.63
N GLN A 147 1.54 17.76 24.80
CA GLN A 147 0.43 18.03 23.89
C GLN A 147 0.25 16.92 22.83
N LEU A 148 1.35 16.41 22.25
CA LEU A 148 1.28 15.29 21.32
C LEU A 148 0.78 14.01 21.99
N ASP A 149 1.16 13.77 23.25
CA ASP A 149 0.71 12.59 24.01
C ASP A 149 -0.79 12.69 24.32
N ALA A 150 -1.25 13.85 24.79
CA ALA A 150 -2.67 14.16 25.01
C ALA A 150 -3.51 14.02 23.73
N SER A 151 -2.94 14.40 22.57
CA SER A 151 -3.60 14.23 21.26
C SER A 151 -3.84 12.77 20.88
N LYS A 152 -3.08 11.83 21.45
CA LYS A 152 -3.08 10.42 21.05
C LYS A 152 -2.82 10.23 19.54
N LEU A 153 -2.14 11.17 18.87
CA LEU A 153 -1.82 11.07 17.45
C LEU A 153 -1.00 9.81 17.17
N ARG A 154 -1.52 8.97 16.28
CA ARG A 154 -0.84 7.79 15.75
C ARG A 154 -0.26 8.09 14.37
N GLY A 155 0.88 7.48 14.05
CA GLY A 155 1.53 7.67 12.76
C GLY A 155 0.61 7.30 11.58
N ARG A 156 0.49 8.22 10.63
CA ARG A 156 -0.47 8.13 9.51
C ARG A 156 0.01 7.32 8.30
N GLY A 157 1.28 6.91 8.27
CA GLY A 157 1.83 6.00 7.24
C GLY A 157 1.43 4.52 7.38
N GLY A 158 0.31 4.19 8.04
CA GLY A 158 -0.26 2.85 8.08
C GLY A 158 -0.12 2.06 9.38
N ALA A 159 1.08 1.99 9.99
CA ALA A 159 1.28 1.15 11.19
C ALA A 159 0.65 1.69 12.49
N GLY A 160 0.30 2.98 12.54
CA GLY A 160 -0.38 3.56 13.69
C GLY A 160 0.45 3.61 14.98
N PHE A 161 1.78 3.72 14.91
CA PHE A 161 2.60 3.82 16.13
C PHE A 161 2.38 5.17 16.83
N PRO A 162 2.28 5.24 18.18
CA PRO A 162 2.07 6.50 18.90
C PRO A 162 3.18 7.53 18.66
N THR A 163 2.82 8.70 18.14
CA THR A 163 3.77 9.72 17.67
C THR A 163 4.58 10.31 18.82
N ALA A 164 3.92 10.68 19.93
CA ALA A 164 4.58 11.22 21.12
C ALA A 164 5.63 10.26 21.69
N ARG A 165 5.31 8.96 21.74
CA ARG A 165 6.27 7.93 22.16
C ARG A 165 7.47 7.85 21.22
N LYS A 166 7.26 7.91 19.90
CA LYS A 166 8.35 7.88 18.91
C LYS A 166 9.28 9.09 19.05
N TRP A 167 8.70 10.28 19.26
CA TRP A 167 9.45 11.51 19.44
C TRP A 167 10.23 11.51 20.76
N ARG A 168 9.63 11.01 21.84
CA ARG A 168 10.31 10.82 23.13
C ARG A 168 11.52 9.88 23.00
N LEU A 169 11.35 8.73 22.33
CA LEU A 169 12.47 7.80 22.08
C LEU A 169 13.61 8.45 21.28
N ALA A 170 13.29 9.30 20.29
CA ALA A 170 14.32 10.02 19.52
C ALA A 170 14.97 11.16 20.33
N LEU A 171 14.22 11.81 21.22
CA LEU A 171 14.74 12.83 22.14
C LEU A 171 15.69 12.21 23.19
N GLU A 172 15.34 11.06 23.74
CA GLU A 172 16.13 10.37 24.78
C GLU A 172 17.34 9.61 24.21
N ALA A 173 17.33 9.31 22.91
CA ALA A 173 18.41 8.58 22.27
C ALA A 173 19.74 9.35 22.35
N ALA A 174 20.78 8.65 22.82
CA ALA A 174 22.14 9.16 22.85
C ALA A 174 22.72 9.24 21.44
N GLY A 175 23.36 10.37 21.13
CA GLY A 175 24.05 10.58 19.86
C GLY A 175 24.44 12.05 19.70
N PRO A 176 25.59 12.35 19.09
CA PRO A 176 26.05 13.72 18.91
C PRO A 176 25.20 14.49 17.89
N ARG A 177 24.51 13.77 16.99
CA ARG A 177 23.66 14.34 15.96
C ARG A 177 22.35 13.58 15.85
N LYS A 178 21.27 14.28 15.57
CA LYS A 178 19.92 13.76 15.37
C LYS A 178 19.35 14.28 14.07
N ILE A 179 18.53 13.45 13.43
CA ILE A 179 18.01 13.72 12.09
C ILE A 179 16.51 13.52 12.09
N VAL A 180 15.77 14.41 11.44
CA VAL A 180 14.35 14.24 11.13
C VAL A 180 14.20 13.82 9.68
N ILE A 181 13.33 12.84 9.40
CA ILE A 181 12.98 12.42 8.05
C ILE A 181 11.47 12.48 7.88
N CYS A 182 11.04 13.20 6.84
CA CYS A 182 9.71 13.11 6.29
C CYS A 182 9.68 12.04 5.19
N ASN A 183 8.96 10.96 5.44
CA ASN A 183 8.72 9.91 4.47
C ASN A 183 7.51 10.29 3.60
N ALA A 184 7.79 10.71 2.37
CA ALA A 184 6.83 11.06 1.32
C ALA A 184 6.88 10.05 0.15
N ASP A 185 7.24 8.80 0.42
CA ASP A 185 7.21 7.69 -0.54
C ASP A 185 5.82 7.02 -0.56
N GLU A 186 4.80 7.77 -0.97
CA GLU A 186 3.42 7.28 -1.11
C GLU A 186 3.29 6.42 -2.37
N GLY A 187 3.74 5.16 -2.27
CA GLY A 187 3.80 4.22 -3.39
C GLY A 187 2.51 3.42 -3.63
N ASP A 188 1.52 3.49 -2.74
CA ASP A 188 0.30 2.68 -2.85
C ASP A 188 -0.52 3.08 -4.08
N PRO A 189 -0.86 2.16 -5.01
CA PRO A 189 -1.79 2.41 -6.09
C PRO A 189 -3.12 2.96 -5.58
N GLY A 190 -3.54 4.10 -6.14
CA GLY A 190 -4.78 4.78 -5.75
C GLY A 190 -4.65 5.69 -4.52
N ALA A 191 -3.49 5.75 -3.87
CA ALA A 191 -3.19 6.73 -2.82
C ALA A 191 -2.56 8.00 -3.42
N PHE A 192 -3.00 9.16 -2.95
CA PHE A 192 -2.49 10.48 -3.36
C PHE A 192 -2.72 11.56 -2.29
N MET A 193 -2.84 11.16 -1.02
CA MET A 193 -3.10 12.06 0.11
C MET A 193 -1.86 12.87 0.44
N ASP A 194 -0.71 12.20 0.55
CA ASP A 194 0.56 12.86 0.80
C ASP A 194 0.90 13.79 -0.37
N ARG A 195 0.68 13.34 -1.62
CA ARG A 195 0.85 14.20 -2.80
C ARG A 195 0.07 15.50 -2.67
N MET A 196 -1.21 15.41 -2.35
CA MET A 196 -2.07 16.58 -2.21
C MET A 196 -1.58 17.49 -1.08
N LEU A 197 -1.18 16.93 0.07
CA LEU A 197 -0.66 17.73 1.18
C LEU A 197 0.62 18.50 0.80
N LEU A 198 1.51 17.88 0.04
CA LEU A 198 2.77 18.51 -0.39
C LEU A 198 2.55 19.56 -1.48
N GLU A 199 1.63 19.32 -2.42
CA GLU A 199 1.31 20.27 -3.49
C GLU A 199 0.45 21.44 -3.00
N SER A 200 -0.50 21.19 -2.09
CA SER A 200 -1.51 22.17 -1.67
C SER A 200 -1.20 22.87 -0.35
N PHE A 201 -0.46 22.21 0.56
CA PHE A 201 -0.19 22.72 1.90
C PHE A 201 1.28 22.53 2.32
N PRO A 202 2.27 22.89 1.47
CA PRO A 202 3.69 22.62 1.74
C PRO A 202 4.15 23.23 3.06
N PHE A 203 3.80 24.49 3.36
CA PHE A 203 4.23 25.17 4.59
C PHE A 203 3.72 24.50 5.87
N ARG A 204 2.55 23.84 5.84
CA ARG A 204 2.02 23.10 6.99
C ARG A 204 2.87 21.88 7.31
N VAL A 205 3.26 21.14 6.28
CA VAL A 205 4.16 19.98 6.42
C VAL A 205 5.54 20.44 6.90
N LEU A 206 6.08 21.52 6.31
CA LEU A 206 7.36 22.11 6.71
C LEU A 206 7.32 22.58 8.17
N GLU A 207 6.25 23.24 8.61
CA GLU A 207 6.09 23.66 10.01
C GLU A 207 6.14 22.45 10.97
N GLY A 208 5.44 21.36 10.65
CA GLY A 208 5.49 20.12 11.42
C GLY A 208 6.90 19.52 11.50
N ILE A 209 7.65 19.53 10.39
CA ILE A 209 9.05 19.06 10.35
C ILE A 209 9.95 19.93 11.24
N LEU A 210 9.81 21.25 11.18
CA LEU A 210 10.60 22.18 11.99
C LEU A 210 10.27 22.06 13.48
N ILE A 211 9.00 21.88 13.85
CA ILE A 211 8.60 21.60 15.23
C ILE A 211 9.29 20.32 15.72
N ALA A 212 9.29 19.25 14.93
CA ALA A 212 9.96 18.00 15.29
C ALA A 212 11.48 18.18 15.46
N ALA A 213 12.11 18.91 14.53
CA ALA A 213 13.53 19.23 14.58
C ALA A 213 13.89 20.00 15.85
N ARG A 214 13.07 20.99 16.23
CA ARG A 214 13.23 21.77 17.46
C ARG A 214 13.04 20.93 18.72
N VAL A 215 12.08 20.00 18.73
CA VAL A 215 11.81 19.14 19.89
C VAL A 215 12.97 18.19 20.15
N ILE A 216 13.48 17.52 19.12
CA ILE A 216 14.57 16.54 19.30
C ILE A 216 15.97 17.15 19.20
N ALA A 217 16.08 18.46 18.96
CA ALA A 217 17.33 19.16 18.67
C ALA A 217 18.11 18.52 17.50
N ALA A 218 17.42 18.32 16.37
CA ALA A 218 18.02 17.78 15.16
C ALA A 218 18.92 18.80 14.46
N GLN A 219 20.02 18.33 13.87
CA GLN A 219 20.96 19.17 13.10
C GLN A 219 20.64 19.15 11.60
N ALA A 220 19.76 18.26 11.15
CA ALA A 220 19.31 18.21 9.78
C ALA A 220 17.91 17.60 9.69
N ALA A 221 17.19 17.99 8.66
CA ALA A 221 15.96 17.32 8.25
C ALA A 221 16.04 16.93 6.77
N VAL A 222 15.38 15.82 6.42
CA VAL A 222 15.34 15.31 5.04
C VAL A 222 13.90 14.97 4.67
N ILE A 223 13.43 15.43 3.52
CA ILE A 223 12.20 14.96 2.91
C ILE A 223 12.60 13.93 1.85
N TYR A 224 12.25 12.66 2.07
CA TYR A 224 12.40 11.61 1.07
C TYR A 224 11.12 11.55 0.25
N ILE A 225 11.17 12.01 -1.01
CA ILE A 225 10.02 12.07 -1.89
C ILE A 225 10.22 11.18 -3.11
N ARG A 226 9.17 10.47 -3.50
CA ARG A 226 9.18 9.62 -4.69
C ARG A 226 9.36 10.43 -5.98
N GLU A 227 10.02 9.84 -6.97
CA GLU A 227 10.37 10.54 -8.22
C GLU A 227 9.14 10.91 -9.06
N GLU A 228 8.04 10.17 -8.93
CA GLU A 228 6.81 10.33 -9.69
C GLU A 228 6.01 11.58 -9.29
N TYR A 229 6.33 12.22 -8.15
CA TYR A 229 5.66 13.42 -7.66
C TYR A 229 6.36 14.70 -8.13
N GLY A 230 6.52 14.86 -9.44
CA GLY A 230 7.23 16.00 -10.05
C GLY A 230 6.74 17.37 -9.57
N GLN A 231 5.42 17.61 -9.61
CA GLN A 231 4.84 18.88 -9.16
C GLN A 231 5.07 19.15 -7.66
N ALA A 232 4.95 18.12 -6.82
CA ALA A 232 5.25 18.26 -5.40
C ALA A 232 6.73 18.55 -5.13
N ILE A 233 7.64 17.95 -5.92
CA ILE A 233 9.09 18.24 -5.84
C ILE A 233 9.35 19.72 -6.13
N ASP A 234 8.78 20.25 -7.21
CA ASP A 234 8.95 21.65 -7.60
C ASP A 234 8.39 22.58 -6.52
N THR A 235 7.17 22.30 -6.05
CA THR A 235 6.49 23.08 -4.99
C THR A 235 7.28 23.08 -3.68
N LEU A 236 7.79 21.91 -3.25
CA LEU A 236 8.57 21.80 -2.02
C LEU A 236 9.92 22.49 -2.14
N THR A 237 10.57 22.40 -3.30
CA THR A 237 11.85 23.08 -3.54
C THR A 237 11.68 24.58 -3.33
N GLU A 238 10.65 25.17 -3.95
CA GLU A 238 10.35 26.60 -3.80
C GLU A 238 9.93 26.96 -2.37
N ALA A 239 9.06 26.15 -1.74
CA ALA A 239 8.63 26.39 -0.36
C ALA A 239 9.80 26.33 0.65
N ILE A 240 10.74 25.40 0.47
CA ILE A 240 11.96 25.31 1.28
C ILE A 240 12.82 26.56 1.08
N ASP A 241 13.00 27.03 -0.15
CA ASP A 241 13.76 28.25 -0.45
C ASP A 241 13.10 29.52 0.11
N ILE A 242 11.77 29.58 0.12
CA ILE A 242 11.00 30.64 0.79
C ILE A 242 11.29 30.61 2.30
N CYS A 243 11.16 29.45 2.94
CA CYS A 243 11.45 29.29 4.38
C CYS A 243 12.92 29.59 4.72
N ARG A 244 13.86 29.31 3.80
CA ARG A 244 15.28 29.60 3.95
C ARG A 244 15.54 31.10 3.91
N ARG A 245 14.97 31.81 2.92
CA ARG A 245 15.10 33.27 2.79
C ARG A 245 14.44 34.05 3.93
N ASP A 246 13.32 33.54 4.45
CA ASP A 246 12.63 34.14 5.61
C ASP A 246 13.37 33.90 6.94
N GLY A 247 14.34 32.98 6.97
CA GLY A 247 15.14 32.68 8.16
C GLY A 247 14.49 31.68 9.11
N LEU A 248 13.41 30.99 8.71
CA LEU A 248 12.75 29.96 9.52
C LEU A 248 13.67 28.78 9.84
N LEU A 249 14.51 28.38 8.87
CA LEU A 249 15.47 27.28 9.04
C LEU A 249 16.58 27.66 10.02
N ALA A 250 17.06 28.91 9.98
CA ALA A 250 18.09 29.41 10.91
C ALA A 250 17.61 29.41 12.38
N LYS A 251 16.29 29.46 12.63
CA LYS A 251 15.73 29.33 13.99
C LYS A 251 15.96 27.95 14.62
N MET A 252 16.27 26.93 13.83
CA MET A 252 16.57 25.57 14.33
C MET A 252 18.03 25.42 14.80
N GLY A 253 18.91 26.35 14.43
CA GLY A 253 20.33 26.34 14.75
C GLY A 253 21.16 26.84 13.57
N PRO A 254 22.41 27.30 13.82
CA PRO A 254 23.27 27.90 12.79
C PRO A 254 23.64 26.93 11.66
N ASP A 255 23.73 25.63 11.96
CA ASP A 255 24.13 24.59 11.00
C ASP A 255 22.95 23.72 10.53
N PHE A 256 21.71 24.11 10.85
CA PHE A 256 20.54 23.33 10.45
C PHE A 256 20.22 23.54 8.98
N ASP A 257 19.98 22.44 8.26
CA ASP A 257 19.45 22.49 6.89
C ASP A 257 18.35 21.45 6.69
N LEU A 258 17.48 21.75 5.71
CA LEU A 258 16.39 20.90 5.25
C LEU A 258 16.63 20.51 3.81
N LEU A 259 16.85 19.22 3.58
CA LEU A 259 17.18 18.66 2.28
C LEU A 259 15.97 17.96 1.66
N LEU A 260 15.78 18.15 0.36
CA LEU A 260 14.83 17.38 -0.44
C LEU A 260 15.60 16.27 -1.17
N PHE A 261 15.29 15.02 -0.88
CA PHE A 261 15.89 13.85 -1.52
C PHE A 261 14.86 13.16 -2.41
N ARG A 262 15.18 13.04 -3.70
CA ARG A 262 14.36 12.34 -4.68
C ARG A 262 14.71 10.85 -4.71
N GLY A 263 13.71 10.01 -4.44
CA GLY A 263 13.80 8.55 -4.57
C GLY A 263 13.94 8.11 -6.03
N ALA A 264 14.05 6.80 -6.25
CA ALA A 264 14.33 6.19 -7.56
C ALA A 264 13.26 5.14 -7.97
N GLY A 265 12.00 5.38 -7.61
CA GLY A 265 10.85 4.58 -8.07
C GLY A 265 10.75 3.17 -7.50
N ALA A 266 11.12 2.95 -6.23
CA ALA A 266 11.05 1.63 -5.58
C ALA A 266 10.08 1.65 -4.40
N PHE A 267 8.94 0.95 -4.50
CA PHE A 267 7.88 0.95 -3.48
C PHE A 267 8.37 0.50 -2.09
N VAL A 268 9.34 -0.42 -2.05
CA VAL A 268 9.91 -0.90 -0.79
C VAL A 268 10.61 0.21 0.02
N CYS A 269 11.03 1.30 -0.62
CA CYS A 269 11.65 2.44 0.05
C CYS A 269 10.67 3.22 0.94
N GLY A 270 9.36 2.97 0.85
CA GLY A 270 8.38 3.45 1.83
C GLY A 270 8.55 2.79 3.20
N GLU A 271 9.23 1.63 3.27
CA GLU A 271 9.63 1.01 4.53
C GLU A 271 10.78 1.79 5.18
N GLU A 272 10.61 2.18 6.45
CA GLU A 272 11.50 3.09 7.17
C GLU A 272 13.00 2.75 7.03
N THR A 273 13.39 1.49 7.07
CA THR A 273 14.81 1.10 7.02
C THR A 273 15.34 0.91 5.61
N ALA A 274 14.48 0.56 4.65
CA ALA A 274 14.84 0.59 3.23
C ALA A 274 15.06 2.03 2.74
N LEU A 275 14.24 2.97 3.23
CA LEU A 275 14.41 4.41 3.03
C LEU A 275 15.82 4.86 3.46
N LEU A 276 16.26 4.43 4.65
CA LEU A 276 17.60 4.75 5.16
C LEU A 276 18.70 4.20 4.25
N GLU A 277 18.60 2.95 3.77
CA GLU A 277 19.57 2.43 2.82
C GLU A 277 19.61 3.26 1.52
N SER A 278 18.45 3.68 1.01
CA SER A 278 18.37 4.52 -0.19
C SER A 278 19.05 5.87 0.01
N LEU A 279 18.81 6.54 1.15
CA LEU A 279 19.46 7.80 1.50
C LEU A 279 20.98 7.68 1.63
N GLU A 280 21.46 6.51 2.03
CA GLU A 280 22.89 6.22 2.16
C GLU A 280 23.53 5.73 0.85
N GLY A 281 22.82 5.86 -0.28
CA GLY A 281 23.30 5.49 -1.62
C GLY A 281 23.34 3.98 -1.88
N ARG A 282 22.58 3.20 -1.09
CA ARG A 282 22.51 1.74 -1.19
C ARG A 282 21.16 1.30 -1.74
N ARG A 283 21.06 0.03 -2.17
CA ARG A 283 19.77 -0.56 -2.55
C ARG A 283 18.82 -0.57 -1.34
N GLY A 284 17.55 -0.20 -1.52
CA GLY A 284 16.50 -0.19 -0.49
C GLY A 284 16.13 -1.57 0.05
N ILE A 285 17.08 -2.24 0.72
CA ILE A 285 16.89 -3.55 1.35
C ILE A 285 16.65 -3.31 2.85
N PRO A 286 15.48 -3.64 3.41
CA PRO A 286 15.20 -3.41 4.82
C PRO A 286 16.27 -3.95 5.78
N ARG A 287 16.60 -3.12 6.76
CA ARG A 287 17.50 -3.47 7.86
C ARG A 287 16.78 -4.33 8.89
N ARG A 288 17.57 -5.07 9.63
CA ARG A 288 17.13 -5.79 10.81
C ARG A 288 16.77 -4.79 11.91
N ARG A 289 15.69 -5.05 12.64
CA ARG A 289 15.34 -4.35 13.89
C ARG A 289 15.29 -5.36 15.04
N PRO A 290 15.78 -5.01 16.24
CA PRO A 290 16.59 -3.82 16.58
C PRO A 290 18.01 -3.82 15.97
N PRO A 291 18.73 -2.67 15.95
CA PRO A 291 18.31 -1.36 16.50
C PRO A 291 17.20 -0.70 15.67
N PHE A 292 16.37 0.12 16.32
CA PHE A 292 15.34 0.92 15.65
C PHE A 292 15.95 2.24 15.13
N PRO A 293 15.36 2.86 14.08
CA PRO A 293 15.86 4.13 13.53
C PRO A 293 16.01 5.25 14.57
N THR A 294 15.11 5.30 15.56
CA THR A 294 15.16 6.29 16.64
C THR A 294 16.41 6.17 17.51
N THR A 295 17.06 5.01 17.54
CA THR A 295 18.32 4.78 18.26
C THR A 295 19.51 4.82 17.31
N SER A 296 19.41 4.18 16.15
CA SER A 296 20.45 4.16 15.13
C SER A 296 19.81 4.04 13.75
N GLY A 297 19.70 5.17 13.07
CA GLY A 297 19.05 5.34 11.77
C GLY A 297 20.04 5.76 10.68
N LEU A 298 19.83 6.94 10.11
CA LEU A 298 20.62 7.45 8.99
C LEU A 298 22.07 7.68 9.40
N PHE A 299 23.01 7.04 8.70
CA PHE A 299 24.44 7.04 9.05
C PHE A 299 24.73 6.63 10.51
N GLY A 300 23.88 5.76 11.06
CA GLY A 300 23.97 5.28 12.44
C GLY A 300 23.51 6.28 13.50
N GLN A 301 23.06 7.49 13.14
CA GLN A 301 22.60 8.52 14.06
C GLN A 301 21.13 8.30 14.47
N PRO A 302 20.72 8.69 15.69
CA PRO A 302 19.31 8.71 16.08
C PRO A 302 18.46 9.49 15.07
N THR A 303 17.46 8.84 14.49
CA THR A 303 16.68 9.38 13.39
C THR A 303 15.19 9.24 13.66
N LEU A 304 14.47 10.37 13.65
CA LEU A 304 13.02 10.41 13.75
C LEU A 304 12.42 10.40 12.34
N ILE A 305 11.69 9.33 12.00
CA ILE A 305 11.01 9.20 10.71
C ILE A 305 9.51 9.30 10.92
N ASN A 306 8.82 10.21 10.23
CA ASN A 306 7.36 10.28 10.22
C ASN A 306 6.82 10.51 8.80
N ASN A 307 5.57 10.15 8.58
CA ASN A 307 4.86 10.36 7.31
C ASN A 307 4.36 11.82 7.19
N VAL A 308 4.14 12.28 5.96
CA VAL A 308 3.68 13.64 5.61
C VAL A 308 2.44 14.07 6.40
N GLU A 309 1.36 13.29 6.36
CA GLU A 309 0.11 13.63 7.08
C GLU A 309 0.34 13.69 8.60
N THR A 310 1.26 12.89 9.13
CA THR A 310 1.62 12.97 10.56
C THR A 310 2.20 14.34 10.90
N PHE A 311 3.10 14.87 10.07
CA PHE A 311 3.63 16.23 10.24
C PHE A 311 2.57 17.31 10.01
N ALA A 312 1.68 17.13 9.03
CA ALA A 312 0.62 18.10 8.74
C ALA A 312 -0.35 18.30 9.91
N CYS A 313 -0.60 17.27 10.73
CA CYS A 313 -1.44 17.38 11.93
C CYS A 313 -0.77 18.13 13.10
N VAL A 314 0.56 18.15 13.18
CA VAL A 314 1.29 18.68 14.35
C VAL A 314 0.99 20.17 14.60
N PRO A 315 1.10 21.08 13.61
CA PRO A 315 0.81 22.50 13.85
C PRO A 315 -0.59 22.74 14.41
N TRP A 316 -1.60 22.02 13.89
CA TRP A 316 -2.97 22.16 14.38
C TRP A 316 -3.12 21.72 15.84
N ILE A 317 -2.49 20.59 16.22
CA ILE A 317 -2.48 20.08 17.61
C ILE A 317 -1.87 21.11 18.56
N ILE A 318 -0.77 21.75 18.19
CA ILE A 318 -0.11 22.73 19.07
C ILE A 318 -0.93 24.01 19.22
N ARG A 319 -1.56 24.49 18.13
CA ARG A 319 -2.42 25.71 18.18
C ARG A 319 -3.70 25.51 19.00
N HIS A 320 -4.32 24.34 18.92
CA HIS A 320 -5.63 24.07 19.53
C HIS A 320 -5.58 23.23 20.81
N GLY A 321 -4.43 22.60 21.10
CA GLY A 321 -4.24 21.69 22.22
C GLY A 321 -4.51 20.22 21.87
N GLY A 322 -3.77 19.32 22.53
CA GLY A 322 -3.90 17.87 22.33
C GLY A 322 -5.29 17.33 22.63
N ASP A 323 -5.93 17.79 23.71
CA ASP A 323 -7.29 17.36 24.07
C ASP A 323 -8.33 17.76 23.02
N ALA A 324 -8.13 18.88 22.31
CA ALA A 324 -9.01 19.25 21.20
C ALA A 324 -8.92 18.24 20.07
N PHE A 325 -7.72 17.80 19.71
CA PHE A 325 -7.52 16.75 18.70
C PHE A 325 -8.10 15.41 19.15
N ALA A 326 -7.87 15.02 20.40
CA ALA A 326 -8.33 13.74 20.96
C ALA A 326 -9.85 13.63 21.16
N ARG A 327 -10.56 14.75 21.19
CA ARG A 327 -12.04 14.78 21.18
C ARG A 327 -12.64 14.36 19.84
N HIS A 328 -11.83 14.38 18.77
CA HIS A 328 -12.25 13.94 17.45
C HIS A 328 -11.81 12.51 17.21
N GLY A 329 -12.60 11.76 16.43
CA GLY A 329 -12.32 10.38 16.10
C GLY A 329 -12.85 9.37 17.14
N ALA A 330 -12.35 8.14 17.07
CA ALA A 330 -12.71 7.04 17.97
C ALA A 330 -11.82 7.01 19.22
N ALA A 331 -12.29 6.33 20.28
CA ALA A 331 -11.55 6.23 21.54
C ALA A 331 -10.13 5.62 21.39
N THR A 332 -9.97 4.68 20.47
CA THR A 332 -8.72 3.98 20.13
C THR A 332 -7.89 4.68 19.05
N SER A 333 -8.50 5.61 18.31
CA SER A 333 -7.90 6.32 17.18
C SER A 333 -8.40 7.75 17.13
N ALA A 334 -7.60 8.66 17.67
CA ALA A 334 -7.92 10.09 17.72
C ALA A 334 -7.72 10.81 16.38
N GLY A 335 -8.40 11.95 16.26
CA GLY A 335 -8.30 12.91 15.17
C GLY A 335 -8.99 12.48 13.89
N THR A 336 -8.54 13.07 12.79
CA THR A 336 -9.01 12.80 11.43
C THR A 336 -8.00 11.99 10.63
N LYS A 337 -8.46 11.42 9.52
CA LYS A 337 -7.64 10.75 8.51
C LYS A 337 -8.14 11.14 7.12
N THR A 338 -7.19 11.42 6.24
CA THR A 338 -7.44 11.60 4.82
C THR A 338 -7.55 10.25 4.12
N PHE A 339 -8.50 10.10 3.20
CA PHE A 339 -8.67 8.92 2.35
C PHE A 339 -8.73 9.31 0.89
N ALA A 340 -8.04 8.56 0.05
CA ALA A 340 -8.17 8.63 -1.39
C ALA A 340 -9.23 7.62 -1.85
N LEU A 341 -10.41 8.12 -2.23
CA LEU A 341 -11.50 7.34 -2.80
C LEU A 341 -11.26 7.13 -4.30
N ALA A 342 -11.01 5.88 -4.68
CA ALA A 342 -10.74 5.47 -6.04
C ALA A 342 -11.57 4.22 -6.42
N GLY A 343 -11.40 3.75 -7.67
CA GLY A 343 -12.17 2.63 -8.21
C GLY A 343 -13.53 3.08 -8.73
N LYS A 344 -14.53 2.21 -8.63
CA LYS A 344 -15.84 2.38 -9.26
C LYS A 344 -16.81 3.16 -8.37
N ILE A 345 -16.45 4.41 -8.07
CA ILE A 345 -17.20 5.29 -7.17
C ILE A 345 -17.65 6.56 -7.87
N ARG A 346 -18.85 7.05 -7.56
CA ARG A 346 -19.44 8.23 -8.22
C ARG A 346 -18.73 9.54 -7.89
N ARG A 347 -18.31 9.71 -6.64
CA ARG A 347 -17.66 10.94 -6.15
C ARG A 347 -16.25 10.62 -5.66
N GLY A 348 -15.42 10.12 -6.57
CA GLY A 348 -14.01 9.84 -6.31
C GLY A 348 -13.18 11.11 -6.07
N GLY A 349 -12.10 10.98 -5.30
CA GLY A 349 -11.27 12.10 -4.87
C GLY A 349 -10.64 11.86 -3.51
N LEU A 350 -10.28 12.93 -2.81
CA LEU A 350 -9.79 12.90 -1.45
C LEU A 350 -10.87 13.41 -0.50
N ILE A 351 -11.01 12.73 0.63
CA ILE A 351 -11.85 13.15 1.74
C ILE A 351 -11.03 13.18 3.02
N GLU A 352 -11.38 14.03 3.97
CA GLU A 352 -10.87 13.97 5.35
C GLU A 352 -12.05 13.70 6.28
N VAL A 353 -11.96 12.63 7.07
CA VAL A 353 -13.03 12.22 7.99
C VAL A 353 -12.48 11.95 9.39
N PRO A 354 -13.28 12.13 10.44
CA PRO A 354 -12.93 11.64 11.78
C PRO A 354 -12.62 10.15 11.75
N MET A 355 -11.59 9.74 12.48
CA MET A 355 -11.29 8.33 12.70
C MET A 355 -12.50 7.60 13.31
N GLY A 356 -12.74 6.35 12.90
CA GLY A 356 -13.92 5.60 13.33
C GLY A 356 -15.20 5.87 12.52
N THR A 357 -15.17 6.77 11.54
CA THR A 357 -16.24 6.85 10.52
C THR A 357 -16.38 5.49 9.84
N THR A 358 -17.62 5.03 9.59
CA THR A 358 -17.87 3.73 8.98
C THR A 358 -17.52 3.73 7.50
N ILE A 359 -17.21 2.55 6.96
CA ILE A 359 -16.98 2.36 5.52
C ILE A 359 -18.23 2.77 4.73
N HIS A 360 -19.43 2.44 5.23
CA HIS A 360 -20.70 2.82 4.64
C HIS A 360 -20.81 4.33 4.44
N THR A 361 -20.56 5.13 5.49
CA THR A 361 -20.61 6.60 5.38
C THR A 361 -19.56 7.12 4.40
N ILE A 362 -18.37 6.53 4.36
CA ILE A 362 -17.33 6.95 3.42
C ILE A 362 -17.72 6.65 1.96
N VAL A 363 -18.19 5.43 1.69
CA VAL A 363 -18.43 4.94 0.32
C VAL A 363 -19.78 5.40 -0.22
N GLU A 364 -20.84 5.28 0.58
CA GLU A 364 -22.21 5.56 0.14
C GLU A 364 -22.61 7.02 0.39
N ASP A 365 -22.49 7.53 1.62
CA ASP A 365 -22.94 8.89 1.93
C ASP A 365 -22.06 9.95 1.27
N ILE A 366 -20.75 9.85 1.44
CA ILE A 366 -19.78 10.83 0.93
C ILE A 366 -19.46 10.53 -0.54
N GLY A 367 -19.04 9.30 -0.81
CA GLY A 367 -18.64 8.86 -2.16
C GLY A 367 -19.79 8.65 -3.14
N GLY A 368 -21.04 8.64 -2.67
CA GLY A 368 -22.24 8.53 -3.51
C GLY A 368 -22.53 7.12 -4.03
N GLY A 369 -21.84 6.10 -3.52
CA GLY A 369 -21.98 4.70 -3.92
C GLY A 369 -21.32 4.36 -5.25
N ALA A 370 -21.65 3.18 -5.77
CA ALA A 370 -21.06 2.66 -7.00
C ALA A 370 -21.43 3.50 -8.23
N GLU A 371 -20.48 3.57 -9.16
CA GLU A 371 -20.65 4.27 -10.44
C GLU A 371 -21.86 3.72 -11.22
N ASN A 372 -22.54 4.57 -12.00
CA ASN A 372 -23.62 4.20 -12.94
C ASN A 372 -24.78 3.36 -12.35
N GLY A 373 -24.99 3.39 -11.04
CA GLY A 373 -26.08 2.66 -10.37
C GLY A 373 -25.81 1.17 -10.19
N HIS A 374 -24.56 0.73 -10.33
CA HIS A 374 -24.12 -0.64 -10.03
C HIS A 374 -24.20 -0.97 -8.54
N GLN A 375 -23.96 -2.23 -8.19
CA GLN A 375 -24.03 -2.72 -6.82
C GLN A 375 -22.63 -2.85 -6.20
N LEU A 376 -22.43 -2.22 -5.06
CA LEU A 376 -21.19 -2.35 -4.30
C LEU A 376 -20.95 -3.82 -3.94
N LYS A 377 -19.70 -4.27 -4.08
CA LYS A 377 -19.28 -5.63 -3.76
C LYS A 377 -18.29 -5.67 -2.61
N ALA A 378 -17.28 -4.82 -2.70
CA ALA A 378 -16.19 -4.79 -1.74
C ALA A 378 -15.49 -3.44 -1.74
N VAL A 379 -14.70 -3.22 -0.71
CA VAL A 379 -13.70 -2.17 -0.66
C VAL A 379 -12.33 -2.77 -0.36
N LEU A 380 -11.31 -2.33 -1.08
CA LEU A 380 -9.92 -2.59 -0.75
C LEU A 380 -9.40 -1.42 0.08
N ILE A 381 -8.93 -1.70 1.30
CA ILE A 381 -8.34 -0.69 2.19
C ILE A 381 -6.91 -1.11 2.54
N GLY A 382 -5.99 -0.16 2.44
CA GLY A 382 -4.56 -0.36 2.74
C GLY A 382 -3.70 -0.70 1.52
N GLY A 383 -4.19 -0.43 0.32
CA GLY A 383 -3.45 -0.63 -0.92
C GLY A 383 -3.15 -2.12 -1.21
N PRO A 384 -2.05 -2.42 -1.92
CA PRO A 384 -1.65 -3.78 -2.30
C PRO A 384 -1.30 -4.69 -1.11
N SER A 385 -0.89 -4.08 0.01
CA SER A 385 -0.63 -4.74 1.30
C SER A 385 -1.88 -4.86 2.18
N GLY A 386 -2.99 -4.28 1.73
CA GLY A 386 -4.28 -4.26 2.41
C GLY A 386 -5.09 -5.56 2.24
N GLY A 387 -6.38 -5.45 2.52
CA GLY A 387 -7.33 -6.54 2.35
C GLY A 387 -8.66 -6.05 1.81
N CYS A 388 -9.43 -6.97 1.22
CA CYS A 388 -10.76 -6.68 0.71
C CYS A 388 -11.83 -6.96 1.77
N LEU A 389 -12.71 -5.99 1.99
CA LEU A 389 -13.83 -6.08 2.91
C LEU A 389 -15.14 -6.08 2.11
N PRO A 390 -16.02 -7.08 2.26
CA PRO A 390 -17.30 -7.12 1.57
C PRO A 390 -18.28 -6.07 2.12
N THR A 391 -19.34 -5.78 1.36
CA THR A 391 -20.44 -4.88 1.78
C THR A 391 -21.05 -5.25 3.13
N ALA A 392 -21.09 -6.54 3.47
CA ALA A 392 -21.54 -7.03 4.77
C ALA A 392 -20.75 -6.48 5.99
N LEU A 393 -19.57 -5.87 5.75
CA LEU A 393 -18.75 -5.23 6.77
C LEU A 393 -18.72 -3.70 6.64
N PHE A 394 -19.60 -3.08 5.87
CA PHE A 394 -19.53 -1.63 5.66
C PHE A 394 -19.89 -0.80 6.90
N ASP A 395 -20.59 -1.38 7.87
CA ASP A 395 -20.80 -0.76 9.18
C ASP A 395 -19.54 -0.78 10.07
N LEU A 396 -18.45 -1.42 9.63
CA LEU A 396 -17.19 -1.43 10.36
C LEU A 396 -16.62 -0.01 10.44
N PRO A 397 -16.29 0.48 11.65
CA PRO A 397 -15.61 1.76 11.82
C PRO A 397 -14.18 1.66 11.26
N VAL A 398 -13.75 2.71 10.55
CA VAL A 398 -12.39 2.80 10.04
C VAL A 398 -11.43 3.18 11.18
N ASP A 399 -10.90 2.15 11.81
CA ASP A 399 -9.99 2.18 12.96
C ASP A 399 -8.88 1.12 12.78
N TYR A 400 -7.67 1.37 13.32
CA TYR A 400 -6.52 0.49 13.07
C TYR A 400 -6.76 -0.95 13.55
N GLU A 401 -7.27 -1.10 14.77
CA GLU A 401 -7.52 -2.41 15.37
C GLU A 401 -8.70 -3.11 14.69
N ALA A 402 -9.78 -2.37 14.41
CA ALA A 402 -10.97 -2.89 13.75
C ALA A 402 -10.68 -3.45 12.34
N LEU A 403 -9.90 -2.73 11.52
CA LEU A 403 -9.50 -3.18 10.18
C LEU A 403 -8.60 -4.42 10.25
N THR A 404 -7.60 -4.41 11.14
CA THR A 404 -6.65 -5.51 11.30
C THR A 404 -7.34 -6.82 11.68
N ALA A 405 -8.35 -6.74 12.57
CA ALA A 405 -9.14 -7.91 12.97
C ALA A 405 -9.92 -8.56 11.80
N HIS A 406 -10.21 -7.80 10.75
CA HIS A 406 -10.93 -8.27 9.56
C HIS A 406 -10.01 -8.56 8.37
N GLY A 407 -8.68 -8.55 8.58
CA GLY A 407 -7.71 -8.89 7.55
C GLY A 407 -7.44 -7.76 6.54
N ALA A 408 -7.85 -6.54 6.86
CA ALA A 408 -7.46 -5.31 6.16
C ALA A 408 -6.47 -4.51 7.02
N MET A 409 -6.01 -3.36 6.53
CA MET A 409 -5.21 -2.44 7.32
C MET A 409 -5.43 -1.00 6.85
N MET A 410 -5.07 -0.02 7.66
CA MET A 410 -5.20 1.39 7.28
C MET A 410 -4.37 1.73 6.04
N GLY A 411 -3.11 1.26 6.01
CA GLY A 411 -2.12 1.64 5.00
C GLY A 411 -1.94 3.16 4.90
N SER A 412 -1.63 3.66 3.70
CA SER A 412 -1.58 5.10 3.43
C SER A 412 -2.93 5.80 3.56
N GLY A 413 -4.05 5.09 3.43
CA GLY A 413 -5.41 5.64 3.34
C GLY A 413 -6.03 5.57 1.94
N GLY A 414 -5.42 4.82 1.00
CA GLY A 414 -6.07 4.45 -0.25
C GLY A 414 -7.26 3.51 -0.03
N LEU A 415 -8.40 3.86 -0.64
CA LEU A 415 -9.66 3.13 -0.55
C LEU A 415 -10.22 2.91 -1.97
N VAL A 416 -10.10 1.67 -2.46
CA VAL A 416 -10.53 1.31 -3.83
C VAL A 416 -11.86 0.57 -3.76
N VAL A 417 -12.89 1.15 -4.36
CA VAL A 417 -14.25 0.59 -4.39
C VAL A 417 -14.42 -0.35 -5.57
N LEU A 418 -14.94 -1.55 -5.28
CA LEU A 418 -15.23 -2.61 -6.23
C LEU A 418 -16.73 -2.89 -6.28
N ASP A 419 -17.23 -3.29 -7.44
CA ASP A 419 -18.64 -3.60 -7.65
C ASP A 419 -18.85 -5.04 -8.15
N GLU A 420 -20.10 -5.42 -8.43
CA GLU A 420 -20.49 -6.78 -8.84
C GLU A 420 -19.78 -7.27 -10.11
N ARG A 421 -19.21 -6.35 -10.89
CA ARG A 421 -18.53 -6.65 -12.16
C ARG A 421 -17.05 -7.01 -11.99
N ASP A 422 -16.47 -6.85 -10.79
CA ASP A 422 -15.07 -7.17 -10.52
C ASP A 422 -14.88 -8.64 -10.12
N CYS A 423 -13.94 -9.34 -10.75
CA CYS A 423 -13.55 -10.70 -10.35
C CYS A 423 -12.53 -10.62 -9.19
N MET A 424 -12.83 -11.26 -8.06
CA MET A 424 -11.94 -11.20 -6.90
C MET A 424 -10.64 -12.00 -7.10
N VAL A 425 -10.65 -13.03 -7.94
CA VAL A 425 -9.46 -13.82 -8.28
C VAL A 425 -8.52 -13.02 -9.18
N ASP A 426 -9.06 -12.28 -10.14
CA ASP A 426 -8.30 -11.39 -11.03
C ASP A 426 -7.66 -10.23 -10.26
N ILE A 427 -8.44 -9.56 -9.39
CA ILE A 427 -7.95 -8.50 -8.51
C ILE A 427 -6.86 -9.03 -7.57
N ALA A 428 -7.05 -10.22 -7.00
CA ALA A 428 -6.06 -10.88 -6.16
C ALA A 428 -4.75 -11.16 -6.93
N ALA A 429 -4.83 -11.65 -8.17
CA ALA A 429 -3.66 -11.86 -9.03
C ALA A 429 -2.93 -10.54 -9.31
N TYR A 430 -3.66 -9.48 -9.67
CA TYR A 430 -3.10 -8.16 -9.98
C TYR A 430 -2.30 -7.56 -8.82
N PHE A 431 -2.88 -7.47 -7.62
CA PHE A 431 -2.17 -6.90 -6.47
C PHE A 431 -1.02 -7.76 -5.98
N LEU A 432 -1.14 -9.09 -6.14
CA LEU A 432 -0.06 -10.00 -5.82
C LEU A 432 1.10 -9.87 -6.83
N ASP A 433 0.83 -9.61 -8.11
CA ASP A 433 1.87 -9.33 -9.09
C ASP A 433 2.65 -8.06 -8.76
N PHE A 434 1.94 -7.00 -8.34
CA PHE A 434 2.55 -5.76 -7.85
C PHE A 434 3.46 -6.03 -6.63
N THR A 435 2.95 -6.64 -5.57
CA THR A 435 3.79 -6.89 -4.37
C THR A 435 4.96 -7.83 -4.64
N ARG A 436 4.83 -8.72 -5.63
CA ARG A 436 5.91 -9.57 -6.14
C ARG A 436 6.98 -8.76 -6.89
N SER A 437 6.61 -7.79 -7.74
CA SER A 437 7.57 -6.92 -8.44
C SER A 437 8.31 -5.99 -7.47
N GLU A 438 7.64 -5.53 -6.42
CA GLU A 438 8.19 -4.63 -5.40
C GLU A 438 9.02 -5.33 -4.32
N SER A 439 9.25 -6.64 -4.45
CA SER A 439 10.09 -7.37 -3.52
C SER A 439 11.56 -6.93 -3.62
N CYS A 440 12.16 -6.51 -2.50
CA CYS A 440 13.61 -6.23 -2.44
C CYS A 440 14.52 -7.46 -2.71
N GLY A 441 13.95 -8.67 -2.80
CA GLY A 441 14.69 -9.90 -3.12
C GLY A 441 15.56 -10.48 -2.00
N LYS A 442 15.48 -9.95 -0.76
CA LYS A 442 16.31 -10.43 0.37
C LYS A 442 15.91 -11.81 0.86
N CYS A 443 14.70 -11.98 1.40
CA CYS A 443 14.27 -13.22 2.03
C CYS A 443 13.54 -14.14 1.05
N THR A 444 13.75 -15.45 1.20
CA THR A 444 13.25 -16.45 0.25
C THR A 444 11.73 -16.56 0.26
N LEU A 445 11.09 -16.43 1.43
CA LEU A 445 9.62 -16.48 1.54
C LEU A 445 8.95 -15.33 0.77
N CYS A 446 9.51 -14.12 0.79
CA CYS A 446 8.99 -13.03 -0.03
C CYS A 446 9.40 -13.20 -1.51
N ARG A 447 10.69 -13.40 -1.79
CA ARG A 447 11.22 -13.43 -3.16
C ARG A 447 10.66 -14.58 -4.01
N GLU A 448 10.73 -15.81 -3.50
CA GLU A 448 10.27 -17.00 -4.24
C GLU A 448 8.83 -17.35 -3.85
N GLY A 449 8.45 -17.13 -2.58
CA GLY A 449 7.10 -17.46 -2.12
C GLY A 449 6.03 -16.59 -2.78
N LEU A 450 6.23 -15.27 -2.95
CA LEU A 450 5.26 -14.44 -3.69
C LEU A 450 5.22 -14.80 -5.17
N GLN A 451 6.35 -15.19 -5.77
CA GLN A 451 6.37 -15.68 -7.15
C GLN A 451 5.54 -16.95 -7.31
N ARG A 452 5.72 -17.91 -6.42
CA ARG A 452 4.95 -19.16 -6.43
C ARG A 452 3.48 -18.92 -6.12
N LEU A 453 3.17 -18.07 -5.14
CA LEU A 453 1.79 -17.74 -4.77
C LEU A 453 1.08 -17.04 -5.94
N HIS A 454 1.75 -16.08 -6.59
CA HIS A 454 1.22 -15.41 -7.78
C HIS A 454 0.98 -16.40 -8.90
N ALA A 455 1.94 -17.30 -9.19
CA ALA A 455 1.77 -18.32 -10.21
C ALA A 455 0.53 -19.19 -9.93
N MET A 456 0.31 -19.61 -8.68
CA MET A 456 -0.85 -20.42 -8.30
C MET A 456 -2.18 -19.66 -8.45
N VAL A 457 -2.23 -18.39 -8.04
CA VAL A 457 -3.45 -17.56 -8.15
C VAL A 457 -3.74 -17.18 -9.61
N ALA A 458 -2.70 -16.82 -10.37
CA ALA A 458 -2.83 -16.52 -11.80
C ALA A 458 -3.19 -17.75 -12.64
N ASP A 459 -2.85 -18.96 -12.17
CA ASP A 459 -3.28 -20.20 -12.84
C ASP A 459 -4.79 -20.41 -12.74
N LEU A 460 -5.42 -19.91 -11.66
CA LEU A 460 -6.88 -19.93 -11.50
C LEU A 460 -7.61 -19.04 -12.50
N THR A 461 -6.93 -18.12 -13.20
CA THR A 461 -7.57 -17.24 -14.20
C THR A 461 -7.40 -17.76 -15.63
N LYS A 462 -6.73 -18.91 -15.80
CA LYS A 462 -6.46 -19.56 -17.08
C LYS A 462 -7.37 -20.76 -17.30
N ARG A 463 -7.56 -21.11 -18.57
CA ARG A 463 -8.24 -22.33 -18.96
C ARG A 463 -7.34 -23.55 -18.72
N HIS A 464 -7.95 -24.62 -18.23
CA HIS A 464 -7.34 -25.94 -18.05
C HIS A 464 -8.23 -26.99 -18.71
N ASP A 465 -7.63 -28.08 -19.18
CA ASP A 465 -8.36 -29.20 -19.81
C ASP A 465 -9.27 -29.93 -18.81
N ALA A 466 -8.97 -29.83 -17.51
CA ALA A 466 -9.77 -30.39 -16.44
C ALA A 466 -9.83 -29.43 -15.25
N PRO A 467 -10.88 -29.52 -14.40
CA PRO A 467 -10.96 -28.76 -13.16
C PRO A 467 -9.73 -28.94 -12.28
N LEU A 468 -9.27 -27.84 -11.68
CA LEU A 468 -8.15 -27.87 -10.75
C LEU A 468 -8.57 -28.56 -9.44
N PRO A 469 -7.65 -29.28 -8.75
CA PRO A 469 -7.96 -29.94 -7.49
C PRO A 469 -8.42 -28.95 -6.41
N ALA A 470 -9.41 -29.33 -5.60
CA ALA A 470 -9.89 -28.50 -4.49
C ALA A 470 -8.78 -28.12 -3.48
N SER A 471 -7.81 -29.01 -3.28
CA SER A 471 -6.63 -28.78 -2.43
C SER A 471 -5.74 -27.63 -2.89
N THR A 472 -5.92 -27.12 -4.12
CA THR A 472 -5.19 -25.95 -4.63
C THR A 472 -5.42 -24.73 -3.75
N LEU A 473 -6.65 -24.51 -3.27
CA LEU A 473 -6.95 -23.37 -2.40
C LEU A 473 -6.30 -23.51 -1.02
N ASP A 474 -6.22 -24.72 -0.48
CA ASP A 474 -5.54 -24.99 0.78
C ASP A 474 -4.03 -24.74 0.66
N ASP A 475 -3.44 -25.15 -0.47
CA ASP A 475 -2.03 -24.88 -0.77
C ASP A 475 -1.74 -23.38 -0.93
N ILE A 476 -2.64 -22.62 -1.59
CA ILE A 476 -2.56 -21.15 -1.70
C ILE A 476 -2.61 -20.53 -0.32
N GLN A 477 -3.61 -20.90 0.49
CA GLN A 477 -3.80 -20.36 1.84
C GLN A 477 -2.59 -20.67 2.74
N ALA A 478 -2.10 -21.90 2.73
CA ALA A 478 -0.95 -22.32 3.52
C ALA A 478 0.33 -21.57 3.12
N LEU A 479 0.58 -21.37 1.82
CA LEU A 479 1.73 -20.59 1.37
C LEU A 479 1.60 -19.12 1.77
N ALA A 480 0.43 -18.52 1.57
CA ALA A 480 0.14 -17.15 1.99
C ALA A 480 0.37 -16.93 3.50
N GLN A 481 -0.06 -17.87 4.34
CA GLN A 481 0.17 -17.84 5.79
C GLN A 481 1.65 -17.93 6.16
N HIS A 482 2.41 -18.85 5.55
CA HIS A 482 3.85 -18.96 5.79
C HIS A 482 4.61 -17.68 5.38
N ILE A 483 4.21 -17.03 4.28
CA ILE A 483 4.80 -15.76 3.86
C ILE A 483 4.51 -14.67 4.92
N ARG A 484 3.25 -14.56 5.34
CA ARG A 484 2.82 -13.60 6.37
C ARG A 484 3.58 -13.76 7.68
N GLN A 485 3.80 -15.00 8.11
CA GLN A 485 4.46 -15.29 9.39
C GLN A 485 5.99 -15.27 9.33
N GLY A 486 6.59 -15.42 8.14
CA GLY A 486 8.03 -15.64 7.96
C GLY A 486 8.80 -14.56 7.20
N ALA A 487 8.13 -13.62 6.55
CA ALA A 487 8.80 -12.52 5.86
C ALA A 487 9.48 -11.55 6.86
N LEU A 488 10.60 -10.96 6.44
CA LEU A 488 11.47 -10.17 7.33
C LEU A 488 10.99 -8.72 7.56
N CYS A 489 10.27 -8.13 6.60
CA CYS A 489 9.78 -6.76 6.68
C CYS A 489 8.25 -6.71 6.58
N GLY A 490 7.66 -5.56 6.92
CA GLY A 490 6.20 -5.35 6.87
C GLY A 490 5.60 -5.61 5.49
N LEU A 491 6.28 -5.19 4.42
CA LEU A 491 5.84 -5.42 3.03
C LEU A 491 5.62 -6.90 2.75
N GLY A 492 6.65 -7.74 2.96
CA GLY A 492 6.54 -9.17 2.70
C GLY A 492 5.50 -9.86 3.58
N ARG A 493 5.27 -9.37 4.82
CA ARG A 493 4.26 -9.94 5.73
C ARG A 493 2.83 -9.59 5.30
N THR A 494 2.63 -8.42 4.72
CA THR A 494 1.31 -7.88 4.36
C THR A 494 0.92 -8.18 2.91
N ALA A 495 1.88 -8.44 2.02
CA ALA A 495 1.64 -8.83 0.63
C ALA A 495 0.56 -9.94 0.43
N PRO A 496 0.46 -11.00 1.25
CA PRO A 496 -0.58 -12.02 1.09
C PRO A 496 -1.96 -11.63 1.67
N ASN A 497 -2.12 -10.46 2.30
CA ASN A 497 -3.37 -10.08 2.96
C ASN A 497 -4.56 -10.03 2.00
N MET A 498 -4.35 -9.54 0.77
CA MET A 498 -5.41 -9.52 -0.23
C MET A 498 -5.91 -10.93 -0.56
N ILE A 499 -5.00 -11.90 -0.66
CA ILE A 499 -5.35 -13.30 -0.95
C ILE A 499 -6.10 -13.92 0.22
N LEU A 500 -5.61 -13.70 1.44
CA LEU A 500 -6.20 -14.28 2.65
C LEU A 500 -7.60 -13.71 2.93
N SER A 501 -7.81 -12.41 2.72
CA SER A 501 -9.12 -11.78 2.85
C SER A 501 -10.06 -12.19 1.70
N ALA A 502 -9.57 -12.27 0.47
CA ALA A 502 -10.38 -12.72 -0.67
C ALA A 502 -10.84 -14.18 -0.52
N LEU A 503 -9.97 -15.09 -0.06
CA LEU A 503 -10.34 -16.47 0.25
C LEU A 503 -11.33 -16.57 1.42
N ARG A 504 -11.25 -15.65 2.40
CA ARG A 504 -12.18 -15.62 3.53
C ARG A 504 -13.59 -15.19 3.13
N TYR A 505 -13.71 -14.15 2.31
CA TYR A 505 -14.99 -13.49 2.05
C TYR A 505 -15.59 -13.83 0.68
N PHE A 506 -14.77 -14.21 -0.29
CA PHE A 506 -15.18 -14.45 -1.69
C PHE A 506 -14.78 -15.85 -2.18
N ARG A 507 -14.72 -16.83 -1.27
CA ARG A 507 -14.29 -18.22 -1.58
C ARG A 507 -15.03 -18.84 -2.76
N SER A 508 -16.32 -18.55 -2.90
CA SER A 508 -17.16 -19.07 -3.98
C SER A 508 -16.65 -18.69 -5.37
N GLU A 509 -16.03 -17.51 -5.53
CA GLU A 509 -15.41 -17.12 -6.81
C GLU A 509 -14.15 -17.93 -7.10
N PHE A 510 -13.35 -18.25 -6.08
CA PHE A 510 -12.19 -19.12 -6.24
C PHE A 510 -12.62 -20.55 -6.59
N GLU A 511 -13.68 -21.06 -5.97
CA GLU A 511 -14.26 -22.37 -6.30
C GLU A 511 -14.82 -22.43 -7.72
N ALA A 512 -15.47 -21.38 -8.19
CA ALA A 512 -15.91 -21.28 -9.59
C ALA A 512 -14.72 -21.32 -10.56
N HIS A 513 -13.62 -20.64 -10.21
CA HIS A 513 -12.40 -20.64 -11.01
C HIS A 513 -11.69 -22.00 -11.05
N LEU A 514 -11.73 -22.78 -9.97
CA LEU A 514 -11.27 -24.18 -10.00
C LEU A 514 -12.02 -25.01 -11.04
N GLN A 515 -13.29 -24.70 -11.27
CA GLN A 515 -14.15 -25.35 -12.26
C GLN A 515 -14.02 -24.75 -13.67
N GLY A 516 -13.04 -23.87 -13.92
CA GLY A 516 -12.85 -23.22 -15.22
C GLY A 516 -13.91 -22.15 -15.54
N ARG A 517 -14.53 -21.54 -14.53
CA ARG A 517 -15.59 -20.54 -14.70
C ARG A 517 -15.23 -19.23 -14.02
N CYS A 518 -15.42 -18.12 -14.74
CA CYS A 518 -15.32 -16.77 -14.16
C CYS A 518 -16.73 -16.14 -14.07
N PRO A 519 -17.32 -16.02 -12.86
CA PRO A 519 -18.70 -15.54 -12.71
C PRO A 519 -18.96 -14.15 -13.29
N THR A 520 -17.94 -13.27 -13.30
CA THR A 520 -18.08 -11.89 -13.80
C THR A 520 -17.73 -11.73 -15.28
N GLY A 521 -17.15 -12.76 -15.89
CA GLY A 521 -16.71 -12.76 -17.29
C GLY A 521 -15.42 -11.98 -17.57
N LYS A 522 -14.72 -11.49 -16.52
CA LYS A 522 -13.52 -10.66 -16.67
C LYS A 522 -12.28 -11.45 -17.13
N CYS A 523 -12.07 -12.66 -16.62
CA CYS A 523 -10.90 -13.44 -16.97
C CYS A 523 -11.02 -13.96 -18.41
N ARG A 524 -10.08 -13.54 -19.26
CA ARG A 524 -10.10 -13.76 -20.72
C ARG A 524 -10.33 -15.21 -21.11
N ASP A 525 -9.69 -16.15 -20.41
CA ASP A 525 -9.67 -17.56 -20.81
C ASP A 525 -10.90 -18.34 -20.30
N LEU A 526 -11.54 -17.83 -19.24
CA LEU A 526 -12.64 -18.49 -18.54
C LEU A 526 -14.02 -17.88 -18.87
N GLY A 527 -14.04 -16.59 -19.21
CA GLY A 527 -15.25 -15.81 -19.40
C GLY A 527 -15.39 -15.25 -20.81
N ARG A 528 -16.63 -15.12 -21.27
CA ARG A 528 -16.99 -14.39 -22.49
C ARG A 528 -18.21 -13.52 -22.26
N PHE A 529 -18.38 -12.54 -23.14
CA PHE A 529 -19.59 -11.72 -23.17
C PHE A 529 -20.46 -12.17 -24.33
N GLU A 530 -21.74 -12.42 -24.06
CA GLU A 530 -22.74 -12.81 -25.05
C GLU A 530 -23.88 -11.80 -25.10
N ILE A 531 -24.35 -11.53 -26.33
CA ILE A 531 -25.47 -10.61 -26.57
C ILE A 531 -26.75 -11.42 -26.66
N THR A 532 -27.67 -11.15 -25.76
CA THR A 532 -28.99 -11.77 -25.67
C THR A 532 -29.98 -11.15 -26.66
N GLU A 533 -31.15 -11.79 -26.80
CA GLU A 533 -32.29 -11.31 -27.58
C GLU A 533 -32.85 -9.95 -27.15
N LYS A 534 -32.45 -9.43 -25.97
CA LYS A 534 -32.79 -8.08 -25.51
C LYS A 534 -32.10 -6.97 -26.32
N CYS A 535 -31.20 -7.33 -27.23
CA CYS A 535 -30.48 -6.35 -28.05
C CYS A 535 -31.41 -5.66 -29.03
N ILE A 536 -31.47 -4.32 -28.95
CA ILE A 536 -32.28 -3.48 -29.84
C ILE A 536 -31.49 -2.88 -31.01
N GLY A 537 -30.25 -3.33 -31.26
CA GLY A 537 -29.43 -2.85 -32.38
C GLY A 537 -29.04 -1.37 -32.34
N CYS A 538 -28.92 -0.77 -31.15
CA CYS A 538 -28.67 0.67 -30.98
C CYS A 538 -27.22 1.13 -31.28
N THR A 539 -26.29 0.21 -31.57
CA THR A 539 -24.86 0.45 -31.87
C THR A 539 -23.98 1.06 -30.78
N LYS A 540 -24.52 1.47 -29.63
CA LYS A 540 -23.71 2.07 -28.55
C LYS A 540 -22.53 1.19 -28.13
N CYS A 541 -22.75 -0.12 -28.02
CA CYS A 541 -21.70 -1.08 -27.67
C CYS A 541 -20.58 -1.15 -28.72
N ALA A 542 -20.89 -1.04 -30.00
CA ALA A 542 -19.91 -1.00 -31.10
C ALA A 542 -19.09 0.29 -31.07
N GLN A 543 -19.74 1.44 -30.86
CA GLN A 543 -19.08 2.75 -30.80
C GLN A 543 -18.06 2.86 -29.66
N HIS A 544 -18.31 2.18 -28.52
CA HIS A 544 -17.43 2.21 -27.36
C HIS A 544 -16.45 1.03 -27.32
N CYS A 545 -16.44 0.15 -28.33
CA CYS A 545 -15.51 -0.96 -28.40
C CYS A 545 -14.17 -0.51 -28.97
N ALA A 546 -13.19 -0.24 -28.09
CA ALA A 546 -11.85 0.23 -28.49
C ALA A 546 -11.10 -0.71 -29.45
N VAL A 547 -11.42 -2.01 -29.43
CA VAL A 547 -10.77 -3.05 -30.25
C VAL A 547 -11.61 -3.49 -31.45
N GLY A 548 -12.78 -2.87 -31.68
CA GLY A 548 -13.65 -3.20 -32.81
C GLY A 548 -14.22 -4.62 -32.79
N ALA A 549 -14.34 -5.25 -31.62
CA ALA A 549 -14.86 -6.62 -31.49
C ALA A 549 -16.37 -6.74 -31.74
N ILE A 550 -17.10 -5.62 -31.83
CA ILE A 550 -18.53 -5.58 -32.14
C ILE A 550 -18.69 -4.79 -33.45
N PRO A 551 -19.13 -5.43 -34.54
CA PRO A 551 -19.38 -4.74 -35.80
C PRO A 551 -20.45 -3.65 -35.65
N PHE A 552 -20.26 -2.52 -36.33
CA PHE A 552 -21.26 -1.45 -36.37
C PHE A 552 -22.37 -1.79 -37.37
N THR A 553 -23.39 -2.52 -36.90
CA THR A 553 -24.56 -2.94 -37.70
C THR A 553 -25.88 -2.37 -37.14
N PRO A 554 -26.27 -1.14 -37.51
CA PRO A 554 -27.47 -0.50 -36.99
C PRO A 554 -28.74 -1.33 -37.20
N PHE A 555 -29.63 -1.35 -36.21
CA PHE A 555 -30.93 -2.05 -36.21
C PHE A 555 -30.87 -3.59 -36.28
N GLU A 556 -29.67 -4.17 -36.18
CA GLU A 556 -29.47 -5.62 -36.13
C GLU A 556 -29.08 -6.07 -34.72
N GLN A 557 -29.36 -7.34 -34.40
CA GLN A 557 -28.81 -7.95 -33.19
C GLN A 557 -27.29 -8.06 -33.32
N HIS A 558 -26.57 -7.34 -32.48
CA HIS A 558 -25.12 -7.37 -32.48
C HIS A 558 -24.58 -8.71 -31.97
N HIS A 559 -23.35 -9.03 -32.38
CA HIS A 559 -22.57 -10.15 -31.85
C HIS A 559 -21.17 -9.65 -31.44
N ILE A 560 -20.54 -10.37 -30.50
CA ILE A 560 -19.18 -10.05 -30.03
C ILE A 560 -18.22 -11.08 -30.65
N ASN A 561 -17.25 -10.61 -31.42
CA ASN A 561 -16.12 -11.42 -31.83
C ASN A 561 -15.25 -11.72 -30.60
N GLN A 562 -15.25 -12.98 -30.19
CA GLN A 562 -14.58 -13.40 -28.95
C GLN A 562 -13.06 -13.39 -29.04
N GLU A 563 -12.49 -13.49 -30.23
CA GLU A 563 -11.04 -13.47 -30.48
C GLU A 563 -10.48 -12.05 -30.35
N LEU A 564 -11.21 -11.05 -30.82
CA LEU A 564 -10.82 -9.64 -30.73
C LEU A 564 -11.13 -9.03 -29.36
N CYS A 565 -12.17 -9.51 -28.67
CA CYS A 565 -12.65 -8.88 -27.45
C CYS A 565 -11.68 -9.04 -26.28
N VAL A 566 -11.14 -7.92 -25.78
CA VAL A 566 -10.24 -7.85 -24.61
C VAL A 566 -10.95 -7.91 -23.24
N ARG A 567 -12.24 -8.25 -23.22
CA ARG A 567 -13.08 -8.38 -22.01
C ARG A 567 -13.12 -7.13 -21.11
N CYS A 568 -12.97 -5.94 -21.69
CA CYS A 568 -13.00 -4.68 -20.93
C CYS A 568 -14.35 -4.38 -20.25
N GLY A 569 -15.46 -4.99 -20.69
CA GLY A 569 -16.79 -4.82 -20.10
C GLY A 569 -17.54 -3.55 -20.52
N VAL A 570 -16.86 -2.58 -21.15
CA VAL A 570 -17.44 -1.28 -21.56
C VAL A 570 -18.73 -1.43 -22.38
N CYS A 571 -18.78 -2.43 -23.27
CA CYS A 571 -19.96 -2.72 -24.09
C CYS A 571 -21.18 -3.12 -23.26
N ARG A 572 -20.98 -3.90 -22.18
CA ARG A 572 -22.03 -4.31 -21.25
C ARG A 572 -22.53 -3.10 -20.48
N ASP A 573 -21.61 -2.29 -19.97
CA ASP A 573 -21.92 -1.14 -19.11
C ASP A 573 -22.69 -0.04 -19.87
N THR A 574 -22.41 0.13 -21.17
CA THR A 574 -23.07 1.14 -22.01
C THR A 574 -24.39 0.64 -22.61
N CYS A 575 -24.73 -0.64 -22.46
CA CYS A 575 -25.91 -1.23 -23.07
C CYS A 575 -27.20 -0.78 -22.35
N PRO A 576 -28.10 -0.02 -23.00
CA PRO A 576 -29.29 0.52 -22.33
C PRO A 576 -30.32 -0.55 -21.96
N GLN A 577 -30.24 -1.73 -22.58
CA GLN A 577 -31.16 -2.85 -22.34
C GLN A 577 -30.55 -3.96 -21.47
N ASN A 578 -29.32 -3.78 -20.97
CA ASN A 578 -28.56 -4.82 -20.29
C ASN A 578 -28.54 -6.14 -21.07
N ALA A 579 -28.42 -6.03 -22.40
CA ALA A 579 -28.53 -7.17 -23.31
C ALA A 579 -27.24 -8.01 -23.37
N ILE A 580 -26.15 -7.58 -22.74
CA ILE A 580 -24.85 -8.26 -22.77
C ILE A 580 -24.60 -8.92 -21.43
N ILE A 581 -24.46 -10.24 -21.41
CA ILE A 581 -24.26 -11.04 -20.19
C ILE A 581 -22.88 -11.69 -20.19
N ALA A 582 -22.36 -11.98 -19.00
CA ALA A 582 -21.17 -12.81 -18.85
C ALA A 582 -21.58 -14.29 -18.86
N THR A 583 -20.94 -15.08 -19.72
CA THR A 583 -21.08 -16.54 -19.73
C THR A 583 -19.70 -17.20 -19.70
N ASN A 584 -19.66 -18.50 -19.42
CA ASN A 584 -18.38 -19.22 -19.47
C ASN A 584 -17.97 -19.42 -20.92
N ALA A 585 -16.67 -19.46 -21.14
CA ALA A 585 -16.16 -19.82 -22.44
C ALA A 585 -16.52 -21.29 -22.76
N PRO A 586 -16.91 -21.61 -24.01
CA PRO A 586 -17.32 -22.96 -24.36
C PRO A 586 -16.12 -23.91 -24.28
N GLU A 587 -16.37 -25.17 -23.92
CA GLU A 587 -15.40 -26.26 -24.08
C GLU A 587 -15.05 -26.35 -25.57
N GLU A 588 -13.76 -26.37 -25.90
CA GLU A 588 -13.35 -26.72 -27.27
C GLU A 588 -13.82 -28.15 -27.55
N PRO A 589 -14.47 -28.42 -28.70
CA PRO A 589 -14.89 -29.78 -29.01
C PRO A 589 -13.65 -30.68 -29.05
N GLU A 590 -13.68 -31.74 -28.22
CA GLU A 590 -12.65 -32.77 -28.17
C GLU A 590 -12.30 -33.21 -29.60
N SER A 591 -11.04 -33.06 -29.99
CA SER A 591 -10.52 -33.76 -31.16
C SER A 591 -10.63 -35.25 -30.89
N THR A 592 -11.55 -35.93 -31.56
CA THR A 592 -11.80 -37.37 -31.50
C THR A 592 -10.48 -38.16 -31.55
N PRO A 593 -10.14 -38.97 -30.52
CA PRO A 593 -9.05 -39.92 -30.60
C PRO A 593 -9.50 -41.15 -31.39
N ASP A 594 -8.67 -41.59 -32.33
CA ASP A 594 -8.76 -42.90 -32.99
C ASP A 594 -8.82 -44.06 -31.97
N GLN A 595 -9.59 -45.09 -32.30
CA GLN A 595 -9.87 -46.27 -31.46
C GLN A 595 -8.67 -47.28 -31.37
N PRO A 596 -8.82 -48.50 -30.80
CA PRO A 596 -8.27 -48.83 -29.48
C PRO A 596 -7.27 -50.01 -29.51
N THR A 597 -6.34 -50.08 -28.56
CA THR A 597 -5.57 -51.32 -28.32
C THR A 597 -5.58 -51.72 -26.84
N THR A 598 -6.48 -52.65 -26.55
CA THR A 598 -6.35 -53.83 -25.68
C THR A 598 -5.51 -53.73 -24.38
N GLN A 599 -6.23 -53.82 -23.25
CA GLN A 599 -5.70 -54.25 -21.95
C GLN A 599 -5.31 -55.74 -21.93
N PRO A 600 -4.57 -56.16 -20.89
CA PRO A 600 -5.12 -57.22 -20.04
C PRO A 600 -5.06 -56.94 -18.53
N THR A 601 -6.06 -57.51 -17.89
CA THR A 601 -6.53 -57.51 -16.49
C THR A 601 -5.74 -58.38 -15.51
N THR A 602 -5.80 -58.05 -14.21
CA THR A 602 -6.00 -58.96 -13.03
C THR A 602 -6.24 -58.09 -11.77
N SER A 603 -7.43 -58.05 -11.14
CA SER A 603 -7.94 -58.89 -10.02
C SER A 603 -6.99 -58.96 -8.80
N THR A 604 -7.34 -58.80 -7.51
CA THR A 604 -8.59 -59.07 -6.75
C THR A 604 -8.42 -58.65 -5.26
N ASN A 605 -9.54 -58.59 -4.52
CA ASN A 605 -9.78 -58.70 -3.05
C ASN A 605 -9.54 -57.45 -2.17
N GLN A 606 -10.57 -56.82 -1.57
CA GLN A 606 -11.57 -57.22 -0.53
C GLN A 606 -11.00 -57.56 0.86
N THR A 607 -11.35 -56.72 1.85
CA THR A 607 -12.04 -56.98 3.16
C THR A 607 -12.13 -55.63 3.94
N ALA A 608 -13.31 -55.08 4.27
CA ALA A 608 -14.14 -55.28 5.49
C ALA A 608 -13.33 -55.16 6.81
N ALA A 609 -13.66 -54.43 7.88
CA ALA A 609 -14.91 -54.02 8.52
C ALA A 609 -14.55 -53.01 9.67
N VAL A 610 -15.30 -51.91 9.93
CA VAL A 610 -16.37 -51.72 10.95
C VAL A 610 -15.94 -50.95 12.23
N ALA A 611 -16.83 -50.01 12.62
CA ALA A 611 -17.09 -49.40 13.94
C ALA A 611 -16.07 -48.40 14.51
N SER A 612 -16.44 -47.33 15.23
CA SER A 612 -17.72 -46.75 15.63
C SER A 612 -17.50 -45.38 16.30
N ALA A 613 -18.52 -44.52 16.20
CA ALA A 613 -18.87 -43.31 16.94
C ALA A 613 -18.20 -43.04 18.32
N SER A 614 -17.92 -41.76 18.62
CA SER A 614 -18.81 -40.94 19.49
C SER A 614 -18.27 -39.52 19.76
N GLU A 615 -19.21 -38.58 19.73
CA GLU A 615 -19.27 -37.19 20.22
C GLU A 615 -18.50 -36.94 21.55
N SER A 616 -18.03 -35.74 21.90
CA SER A 616 -18.88 -34.59 22.24
C SER A 616 -18.04 -33.41 22.79
N SER A 617 -18.50 -32.20 22.46
CA SER A 617 -18.56 -30.94 23.24
C SER A 617 -17.53 -30.60 24.34
N GLY A 618 -17.08 -29.33 24.34
CA GLY A 618 -16.84 -28.61 25.59
C GLY A 618 -15.89 -27.42 25.51
N ALA A 619 -16.40 -26.23 25.20
CA ALA A 619 -15.78 -24.96 25.63
C ALA A 619 -16.12 -24.71 27.11
N PRO A 620 -15.22 -24.09 27.89
CA PRO A 620 -15.54 -22.76 28.46
C PRO A 620 -14.28 -21.88 28.54
N ALA A 621 -14.33 -20.59 28.17
CA ALA A 621 -14.84 -19.42 28.88
C ALA A 621 -13.72 -18.56 29.48
N ALA A 622 -13.86 -17.27 29.22
CA ALA A 622 -13.01 -16.16 29.62
C ALA A 622 -12.89 -16.02 31.15
N SER A 623 -11.69 -15.63 31.59
CA SER A 623 -11.43 -15.16 32.95
C SER A 623 -10.96 -13.71 32.92
N LYS A 624 -11.67 -12.89 33.70
CA LYS A 624 -11.53 -11.45 33.89
C LYS A 624 -10.27 -11.14 34.70
N THR A 625 -9.47 -10.16 34.26
CA THR A 625 -8.40 -9.58 35.09
C THR A 625 -8.84 -8.24 35.66
N THR A 626 -8.84 -8.18 36.99
CA THR A 626 -9.08 -6.99 37.81
C THR A 626 -7.80 -6.16 37.99
N SER A 627 -8.02 -4.86 38.11
CA SER A 627 -7.08 -3.76 38.36
C SER A 627 -6.27 -3.84 39.66
N GLY A 628 -5.08 -3.22 39.67
CA GLY A 628 -4.64 -2.37 40.80
C GLY A 628 -3.20 -2.51 41.31
N ALA A 629 -2.45 -1.41 41.14
CA ALA A 629 -1.42 -0.85 42.05
C ALA A 629 0.05 -1.37 42.07
N SER A 630 0.92 -0.54 41.47
CA SER A 630 2.19 0.02 41.97
C SER A 630 2.98 -0.72 43.08
N SER A 631 4.20 -1.17 42.75
CA SER A 631 5.34 -1.24 43.71
C SER A 631 6.70 -1.04 43.02
N LYS A 632 7.62 -0.42 43.76
CA LYS A 632 9.00 0.02 43.42
C LYS A 632 9.95 -1.12 42.98
N PRO A 633 11.10 -0.81 42.34
CA PRO A 633 11.91 -1.80 41.62
C PRO A 633 12.71 -2.72 42.56
N THR A 634 12.49 -4.03 42.39
CA THR A 634 13.27 -5.14 42.94
C THR A 634 14.58 -5.33 42.13
N PRO A 635 15.65 -5.94 42.69
CA PRO A 635 16.93 -6.11 42.00
C PRO A 635 16.75 -6.93 40.73
N ALA A 636 17.43 -6.54 39.64
CA ALA A 636 17.30 -7.18 38.34
C ALA A 636 17.59 -8.69 38.42
N GLU A 637 16.57 -9.51 38.26
CA GLU A 637 16.70 -10.95 38.03
C GLU A 637 17.64 -11.19 36.83
N PRO A 638 18.43 -12.28 36.83
CA PRO A 638 19.20 -12.64 35.65
C PRO A 638 18.22 -12.80 34.49
N SER A 639 18.32 -11.91 33.52
CA SER A 639 17.53 -11.98 32.31
C SER A 639 17.84 -13.31 31.61
N VAL A 640 16.81 -14.12 31.35
CA VAL A 640 16.93 -15.42 30.67
C VAL A 640 16.12 -15.43 29.39
N ILE A 641 16.41 -16.39 28.51
CA ILE A 641 15.51 -16.78 27.41
C ILE A 641 15.16 -18.26 27.57
N THR A 642 14.07 -18.68 26.93
CA THR A 642 13.73 -20.11 26.83
C THR A 642 13.88 -20.57 25.38
N LEU A 643 14.58 -21.68 25.13
CA LEU A 643 14.70 -22.30 23.81
C LEU A 643 14.42 -23.81 23.91
N ASP A 644 13.36 -24.29 23.26
CA ASP A 644 12.86 -25.67 23.38
C ASP A 644 12.69 -26.11 24.86
N GLY A 645 12.16 -25.21 25.69
CA GLY A 645 11.97 -25.46 27.13
C GLY A 645 13.24 -25.36 27.99
N LYS A 646 14.42 -25.17 27.39
CA LYS A 646 15.68 -24.93 28.14
C LYS A 646 15.84 -23.45 28.47
N VAL A 647 16.11 -23.16 29.75
CA VAL A 647 16.41 -21.81 30.23
C VAL A 647 17.88 -21.50 29.97
N ILE A 648 18.14 -20.42 29.23
CA ILE A 648 19.47 -19.99 28.81
C ILE A 648 19.73 -18.57 29.34
N PRO A 649 20.90 -18.28 29.93
CA PRO A 649 21.27 -16.92 30.30
C PRO A 649 21.23 -15.98 29.11
N TRP A 650 20.47 -14.90 29.21
CA TRP A 650 20.41 -13.89 28.15
C TRP A 650 21.72 -13.11 28.11
N GLN A 651 22.18 -12.77 26.90
CA GLN A 651 23.32 -11.89 26.70
C GLN A 651 22.94 -10.79 25.70
N ALA A 652 23.23 -9.55 26.06
CA ALA A 652 23.02 -8.41 25.18
C ALA A 652 23.79 -8.59 23.85
N ASN A 653 23.19 -8.12 22.76
CA ASN A 653 23.78 -8.12 21.42
C ASN A 653 24.16 -9.50 20.85
N ARG A 654 23.66 -10.60 21.42
CA ARG A 654 23.78 -11.95 20.83
C ARG A 654 22.55 -12.33 20.02
N THR A 655 22.77 -13.00 18.90
CA THR A 655 21.68 -13.59 18.12
C THR A 655 21.17 -14.86 18.79
N ILE A 656 19.93 -15.26 18.47
CA ILE A 656 19.37 -16.53 18.96
C ILE A 656 20.27 -17.70 18.55
N LEU A 657 20.82 -17.69 17.33
CA LEU A 657 21.73 -18.72 16.84
C LEU A 657 23.03 -18.78 17.65
N GLN A 658 23.60 -17.63 18.01
CA GLN A 658 24.82 -17.58 18.81
C GLN A 658 24.59 -18.12 20.23
N LEU A 659 23.46 -17.78 20.86
CA LEU A 659 23.10 -18.33 22.17
C LEU A 659 22.80 -19.83 22.10
N ALA A 660 22.06 -20.28 21.08
CA ALA A 660 21.81 -21.71 20.88
C ALA A 660 23.11 -22.50 20.73
N ALA A 661 24.05 -22.00 19.92
CA ALA A 661 25.36 -22.63 19.71
C ALA A 661 26.22 -22.67 20.99
N ALA A 662 26.17 -21.63 21.83
CA ALA A 662 26.90 -21.58 23.10
C ALA A 662 26.36 -22.59 24.15
N HIS A 663 25.18 -23.15 23.93
CA HIS A 663 24.50 -24.09 24.83
C HIS A 663 24.18 -25.43 24.14
N ASP A 664 24.95 -25.79 23.10
CA ASP A 664 24.85 -27.06 22.36
C ASP A 664 23.46 -27.36 21.77
N ILE A 665 22.70 -26.32 21.44
CA ILE A 665 21.41 -26.44 20.74
C ILE A 665 21.63 -26.21 19.25
N ALA A 666 21.47 -27.29 18.48
CA ALA A 666 21.64 -27.25 17.04
C ALA A 666 20.45 -26.55 16.36
N ILE A 667 20.76 -25.48 15.60
CA ILE A 667 19.83 -24.82 14.69
C ILE A 667 20.40 -24.95 13.27
N PRO A 668 19.67 -25.52 12.30
CA PRO A 668 20.15 -25.74 10.95
C PRO A 668 20.34 -24.41 10.23
N THR A 669 21.40 -24.29 9.42
CA THR A 669 21.68 -23.10 8.62
C THR A 669 22.06 -23.47 7.19
N LEU A 670 21.86 -22.54 6.26
CA LEU A 670 22.33 -22.69 4.86
C LEU A 670 23.11 -21.47 4.39
N CYS A 671 22.53 -20.27 4.54
CA CYS A 671 23.17 -19.01 4.11
C CYS A 671 24.08 -18.38 5.16
N HIS A 672 24.05 -18.88 6.40
CA HIS A 672 24.94 -18.40 7.45
C HIS A 672 26.37 -18.85 7.15
N LEU A 673 27.31 -17.94 7.32
CA LEU A 673 28.74 -18.18 7.17
C LEU A 673 29.43 -17.58 8.40
N PRO A 674 30.08 -18.39 9.25
CA PRO A 674 30.82 -17.86 10.38
C PRO A 674 31.82 -16.78 9.97
N GLY A 675 31.82 -15.67 10.70
CA GLY A 675 32.64 -14.50 10.40
C GLY A 675 32.06 -13.52 9.38
N CYS A 676 31.09 -13.92 8.54
CA CYS A 676 30.42 -13.00 7.62
C CYS A 676 29.21 -12.31 8.29
N GLN A 677 28.88 -11.10 7.83
CA GLN A 677 27.63 -10.42 8.21
C GLN A 677 26.42 -11.32 7.91
N GLU A 678 25.52 -11.47 8.87
CA GLU A 678 24.34 -12.31 8.75
C GLU A 678 23.31 -11.71 7.79
N ASN A 679 22.69 -12.55 6.97
CA ASN A 679 21.86 -12.08 5.86
C ASN A 679 20.41 -12.58 5.89
N ALA A 680 20.07 -13.57 6.72
CA ALA A 680 18.73 -14.19 6.86
C ALA A 680 18.01 -14.60 5.56
N ARG A 681 18.72 -14.72 4.43
CA ARG A 681 18.10 -14.88 3.11
C ARG A 681 17.37 -16.22 2.96
N CYS A 682 17.95 -17.30 3.48
CA CYS A 682 17.44 -18.66 3.27
C CYS A 682 16.29 -19.06 4.21
N LEU A 683 16.16 -18.42 5.38
CA LEU A 683 15.16 -18.74 6.42
C LEU A 683 15.16 -20.19 6.95
N VAL A 684 16.19 -20.99 6.64
CA VAL A 684 16.34 -22.35 7.19
C VAL A 684 16.58 -22.35 8.70
N CYS A 685 17.24 -21.31 9.22
CA CYS A 685 17.50 -21.16 10.65
C CYS A 685 16.33 -20.59 11.44
N SER A 686 15.13 -20.47 10.84
CA SER A 686 14.01 -19.86 11.52
C SER A 686 13.56 -20.69 12.72
N VAL A 687 13.26 -20.01 13.81
CA VAL A 687 12.62 -20.52 15.02
C VAL A 687 11.29 -19.78 15.19
N TYR A 688 10.36 -20.35 15.95
CA TYR A 688 9.12 -19.67 16.29
C TYR A 688 9.31 -18.89 17.59
N ASP A 689 8.97 -17.60 17.59
CA ASP A 689 8.98 -16.76 18.79
C ASP A 689 7.53 -16.63 19.29
N SER A 690 7.24 -17.28 20.42
CA SER A 690 5.88 -17.37 20.95
C SER A 690 5.36 -16.03 21.48
N ALA A 691 6.25 -15.10 21.86
CA ALA A 691 5.87 -13.75 22.27
C ALA A 691 5.45 -12.88 21.08
N LEU A 692 6.08 -13.09 19.91
CA LEU A 692 5.74 -12.37 18.69
C LEU A 692 4.68 -13.08 17.84
N GLY A 693 4.47 -14.38 18.03
CA GLY A 693 3.59 -15.21 17.22
C GLY A 693 4.07 -15.38 15.77
N LEU A 694 5.38 -15.37 15.55
CA LEU A 694 6.00 -15.32 14.21
C LEU A 694 7.25 -16.19 14.10
N PHE A 695 7.60 -16.57 12.87
CA PHE A 695 8.89 -17.20 12.59
C PHE A 695 9.97 -16.16 12.41
N VAL A 696 11.05 -16.27 13.18
CA VAL A 696 12.18 -15.33 13.16
C VAL A 696 13.49 -16.05 12.80
N PRO A 697 14.35 -15.48 11.94
CA PRO A 697 15.62 -16.11 11.58
C PRO A 697 16.59 -16.08 12.76
N ALA A 698 16.90 -17.23 13.36
CA ALA A 698 17.79 -17.27 14.53
C ALA A 698 19.17 -16.64 14.26
N CYS A 699 19.69 -16.72 13.03
CA CYS A 699 20.98 -16.12 12.66
C CYS A 699 20.99 -14.59 12.69
N ASP A 700 19.83 -13.95 12.53
CA ASP A 700 19.70 -12.50 12.35
C ASP A 700 18.67 -11.90 13.31
N THR A 701 18.24 -12.59 14.37
CA THR A 701 17.32 -12.02 15.38
C THR A 701 18.04 -11.98 16.72
N LEU A 702 18.04 -10.81 17.38
CA LEU A 702 18.68 -10.66 18.69
C LEU A 702 17.78 -11.37 19.68
N ALA A 703 18.38 -12.13 20.57
CA ALA A 703 17.61 -12.71 21.66
C ALA A 703 17.12 -11.59 22.58
N VAL A 704 15.85 -11.65 22.95
CA VAL A 704 15.22 -10.70 23.85
C VAL A 704 14.97 -11.40 25.18
N ALA A 705 15.34 -10.76 26.28
CA ALA A 705 15.11 -11.29 27.62
C ALA A 705 13.62 -11.60 27.83
N GLY A 706 13.31 -12.74 28.43
CA GLY A 706 11.96 -13.23 28.69
C GLY A 706 11.26 -13.86 27.48
N HIS A 707 11.86 -13.86 26.29
CA HIS A 707 11.25 -14.51 25.12
C HIS A 707 11.39 -16.03 25.17
N HIS A 708 10.41 -16.68 24.55
CA HIS A 708 10.32 -18.13 24.39
C HIS A 708 10.43 -18.47 22.91
N TYR A 709 11.40 -19.32 22.59
CA TYR A 709 11.73 -19.74 21.24
C TYR A 709 11.52 -21.25 21.08
N GLU A 710 10.88 -21.64 20.00
CA GLU A 710 10.67 -23.03 19.62
C GLU A 710 11.45 -23.33 18.34
N ASN A 711 12.28 -24.35 18.39
CA ASN A 711 13.17 -24.77 17.32
C ASN A 711 12.83 -26.16 16.78
N ASN A 712 12.27 -27.04 17.63
CA ASN A 712 12.00 -28.44 17.29
C ASN A 712 10.51 -28.83 17.39
N THR A 713 9.64 -28.06 16.75
CA THR A 713 8.21 -28.37 16.64
C THR A 713 7.82 -28.81 15.22
N PRO A 714 6.69 -29.53 15.06
CA PRO A 714 6.14 -29.86 13.74
C PRO A 714 5.94 -28.62 12.85
N GLU A 715 5.51 -27.51 13.43
CA GLU A 715 5.24 -26.23 12.78
C GLU A 715 6.54 -25.61 12.25
N VAL A 716 7.59 -25.55 13.08
CA VAL A 716 8.92 -25.05 12.67
C VAL A 716 9.52 -25.96 11.59
N THR A 717 9.33 -27.27 11.70
CA THR A 717 9.79 -28.24 10.71
C THR A 717 9.07 -28.06 9.37
N ALA A 718 7.76 -27.81 9.38
CA ALA A 718 6.97 -27.54 8.18
C ALA A 718 7.38 -26.20 7.54
N PHE A 719 7.62 -25.15 8.33
CA PHE A 719 8.12 -23.87 7.85
C PHE A 719 9.50 -24.02 7.17
N ARG A 720 10.43 -24.75 7.80
CA ARG A 720 11.77 -25.01 7.25
C ARG A 720 11.70 -25.85 5.97
N ARG A 721 10.83 -26.86 5.92
CA ARG A 721 10.54 -27.62 4.70
C ARG A 721 10.13 -26.67 3.58
N ARG A 722 9.15 -25.79 3.85
CA ARG A 722 8.67 -24.83 2.85
C ARG A 722 9.76 -23.87 2.37
N ALA A 723 10.60 -23.36 3.28
CA ALA A 723 11.74 -22.53 2.91
C ALA A 723 12.71 -23.26 1.97
N VAL A 724 13.00 -24.54 2.23
CA VAL A 724 13.86 -25.37 1.37
C VAL A 724 13.19 -25.66 0.02
N GLU A 725 11.89 -25.95 -0.01
CA GLU A 725 11.14 -26.14 -1.26
C GLU A 725 11.19 -24.90 -2.15
N LEU A 726 11.02 -23.71 -1.57
CA LEU A 726 11.11 -22.44 -2.28
C LEU A 726 12.53 -22.15 -2.80
N LEU A 727 13.57 -22.49 -2.03
CA LEU A 727 14.97 -22.38 -2.50
C LEU A 727 15.24 -23.28 -3.72
N LEU A 728 14.55 -24.41 -3.82
CA LEU A 728 14.71 -25.38 -4.90
C LEU A 728 13.91 -25.02 -6.16
N ASP A 729 12.97 -24.07 -6.09
CA ASP A 729 12.05 -23.79 -7.20
C ASP A 729 12.80 -23.36 -8.47
N ARG A 730 13.87 -22.54 -8.30
CA ARG A 730 14.75 -22.12 -9.40
C ARG A 730 15.87 -23.10 -9.74
N HIS A 731 16.15 -24.07 -8.87
CA HIS A 731 17.31 -24.95 -9.00
C HIS A 731 17.11 -26.01 -10.09
N ASP A 732 18.16 -26.47 -10.77
CA ASP A 732 18.09 -27.59 -11.73
C ASP A 732 17.49 -28.86 -11.06
N PHE A 733 16.58 -29.53 -11.77
CA PHE A 733 15.91 -30.77 -11.34
C PHE A 733 16.86 -31.97 -11.21
N ARG A 734 18.04 -31.93 -11.84
CA ARG A 734 19.05 -33.02 -11.81
C ARG A 734 19.85 -33.12 -10.50
N CYS A 735 19.45 -32.39 -9.45
CA CYS A 735 20.17 -32.33 -8.18
C CYS A 735 20.38 -33.72 -7.52
N GLY A 736 19.43 -34.66 -7.68
CA GLY A 736 19.54 -36.02 -7.15
C GLY A 736 20.65 -36.88 -7.77
N ALA A 737 21.07 -36.56 -9.00
CA ALA A 737 22.15 -37.24 -9.72
C ALA A 737 23.50 -36.49 -9.64
N CYS A 738 23.58 -35.42 -8.84
CA CYS A 738 24.78 -34.61 -8.71
C CYS A 738 25.95 -35.39 -8.10
N ALA A 739 27.13 -35.32 -8.73
CA ALA A 739 28.35 -35.94 -8.22
C ALA A 739 28.79 -35.44 -6.83
N LYS A 740 28.31 -34.26 -6.40
CA LYS A 740 28.58 -33.68 -5.07
C LYS A 740 27.47 -33.98 -4.05
N LYS A 741 26.59 -34.96 -4.30
CA LYS A 741 25.41 -35.25 -3.45
C LYS A 741 25.74 -35.50 -1.98
N ASP A 742 26.93 -36.04 -1.69
CA ASP A 742 27.34 -36.41 -0.32
C ASP A 742 27.96 -35.25 0.46
N THR A 743 28.33 -34.15 -0.22
CA THR A 743 28.91 -32.94 0.41
C THR A 743 28.02 -31.70 0.26
N CYS A 744 26.88 -31.82 -0.43
CA CYS A 744 25.97 -30.72 -0.68
C CYS A 744 25.01 -30.49 0.50
N LEU A 745 25.22 -29.38 1.22
CA LEU A 745 24.36 -28.99 2.34
C LEU A 745 22.89 -28.81 1.94
N LEU A 746 22.59 -28.32 0.73
CA LEU A 746 21.21 -28.16 0.26
C LEU A 746 20.50 -29.51 0.10
N LEU A 747 21.20 -30.52 -0.44
CA LEU A 747 20.67 -31.88 -0.58
C LEU A 747 20.51 -32.56 0.78
N PHE A 748 21.42 -32.31 1.71
CA PHE A 748 21.27 -32.74 3.11
C PHE A 748 19.98 -32.17 3.71
N LEU A 749 19.79 -30.84 3.66
CA LEU A 749 18.58 -30.19 4.19
C LEU A 749 17.30 -30.67 3.50
N MET A 750 17.35 -30.91 2.19
CA MET A 750 16.23 -31.47 1.43
C MET A 750 15.80 -32.85 1.97
N ARG A 751 16.77 -33.73 2.24
CA ARG A 751 16.51 -35.05 2.85
C ARG A 751 16.02 -34.92 4.30
N THR A 752 16.67 -34.07 5.11
CA THR A 752 16.32 -33.83 6.51
C THR A 752 14.87 -33.38 6.67
N PHE A 753 14.43 -32.41 5.87
CA PHE A 753 13.07 -31.87 5.96
C PHE A 753 12.06 -32.57 5.07
N LYS A 754 12.47 -33.61 4.31
CA LYS A 754 11.64 -34.27 3.29
C LYS A 754 11.06 -33.27 2.27
N ALA A 755 11.81 -32.21 1.97
CA ALA A 755 11.42 -31.19 0.99
C ALA A 755 11.46 -31.79 -0.41
N ARG A 756 10.48 -31.42 -1.26
CA ARG A 756 10.40 -31.90 -2.63
C ARG A 756 10.41 -30.74 -3.60
N LYS A 757 11.12 -30.90 -4.71
CA LYS A 757 11.00 -29.97 -5.84
C LYS A 757 9.67 -30.24 -6.52
N LYS A 758 8.80 -29.23 -6.59
CA LYS A 758 7.48 -29.35 -7.24
C LYS A 758 7.52 -29.00 -8.73
N THR A 759 8.47 -28.17 -9.16
CA THR A 759 8.47 -27.58 -10.51
C THR A 759 9.75 -27.98 -11.28
N PRO A 760 9.65 -28.59 -12.47
CA PRO A 760 10.79 -28.70 -13.37
C PRO A 760 11.16 -27.31 -13.89
N ASN A 761 12.45 -26.99 -13.94
CA ASN A 761 12.94 -25.71 -14.46
C ASN A 761 13.96 -26.04 -15.57
N PRO A 762 13.86 -25.43 -16.78
CA PRO A 762 14.79 -25.72 -17.86
C PRO A 762 16.23 -25.34 -17.50
N SER A 763 17.20 -26.05 -18.09
CA SER A 763 18.62 -25.75 -17.92
C SER A 763 18.93 -24.39 -18.54
N ALA A 764 19.44 -23.45 -17.73
CA ALA A 764 19.95 -22.17 -18.24
C ALA A 764 21.41 -22.34 -18.73
N THR A 765 21.79 -21.55 -19.72
CA THR A 765 23.19 -21.48 -20.19
C THR A 765 24.04 -20.76 -19.14
N ALA A 766 25.28 -21.22 -18.96
CA ALA A 766 26.23 -20.54 -18.10
C ALA A 766 26.49 -19.10 -18.60
N VAL A 767 26.43 -18.13 -17.70
CA VAL A 767 26.82 -16.74 -17.97
C VAL A 767 28.28 -16.59 -17.57
N VAL A 768 29.15 -16.38 -18.55
CA VAL A 768 30.56 -16.04 -18.29
C VAL A 768 30.61 -14.58 -17.84
N THR A 769 30.93 -14.33 -16.57
CA THR A 769 30.96 -12.97 -16.02
C THR A 769 32.34 -12.31 -16.17
N THR A 770 33.40 -13.14 -16.20
CA THR A 770 34.80 -12.77 -16.48
C THR A 770 35.52 -14.02 -17.00
N ASP A 771 36.77 -13.89 -17.46
CA ASP A 771 37.61 -15.00 -17.93
C ASP A 771 37.84 -16.12 -16.90
N HIS A 772 37.53 -15.86 -15.62
CA HIS A 772 37.77 -16.78 -14.51
C HIS A 772 36.51 -17.18 -13.75
N ILE A 773 35.34 -16.61 -14.07
CA ILE A 773 34.09 -16.86 -13.33
C ILE A 773 32.97 -17.19 -14.30
N ALA A 774 32.56 -18.46 -14.28
CA ALA A 774 31.31 -18.92 -14.87
C ALA A 774 30.19 -18.91 -13.82
N PHE A 775 29.07 -18.27 -14.16
CA PHE A 775 27.86 -18.27 -13.35
C PHE A 775 26.81 -19.20 -13.95
N TYR A 776 26.22 -20.02 -13.10
CA TYR A 776 25.14 -20.96 -13.46
C TYR A 776 23.87 -20.51 -12.72
N PRO A 777 23.01 -19.69 -13.35
CA PRO A 777 21.80 -19.17 -12.72
C PRO A 777 20.90 -20.29 -12.16
N GLU A 778 20.81 -21.39 -12.89
CA GLU A 778 20.00 -22.58 -12.58
C GLU A 778 20.53 -23.39 -11.39
N ARG A 779 21.76 -23.11 -10.91
CA ARG A 779 22.33 -23.73 -9.70
C ARG A 779 22.28 -22.78 -8.50
N CYS A 780 21.92 -21.52 -8.71
CA CYS A 780 21.96 -20.50 -7.68
C CYS A 780 20.63 -20.44 -6.91
N VAL A 781 20.66 -20.81 -5.64
CA VAL A 781 19.50 -20.64 -4.72
C VAL A 781 19.43 -19.23 -4.09
N LEU A 782 20.20 -18.28 -4.61
CA LEU A 782 20.26 -16.89 -4.13
C LEU A 782 20.50 -16.76 -2.61
N CYS A 783 21.29 -17.67 -2.03
CA CYS A 783 21.61 -17.66 -0.60
C CYS A 783 22.48 -16.46 -0.17
N GLY A 784 23.13 -15.78 -1.11
CA GLY A 784 23.95 -14.59 -0.85
C GLY A 784 25.31 -14.85 -0.23
N ARG A 785 25.73 -16.10 -0.02
CA ARG A 785 27.03 -16.46 0.58
C ARG A 785 28.22 -15.85 -0.17
N CYS A 786 28.19 -15.87 -1.50
CA CYS A 786 29.21 -15.26 -2.35
C CYS A 786 29.32 -13.74 -2.17
N VAL A 787 28.17 -13.06 -2.08
CA VAL A 787 28.09 -11.61 -1.86
C VAL A 787 28.63 -11.25 -0.46
N ALA A 788 28.22 -12.00 0.56
CA ALA A 788 28.66 -11.78 1.94
C ALA A 788 30.19 -11.93 2.08
N LEU A 789 30.74 -13.00 1.48
CA LEU A 789 32.17 -13.28 1.53
C LEU A 789 32.99 -12.23 0.76
N SER A 790 32.52 -11.80 -0.42
CA SER A 790 33.17 -10.76 -1.22
C SER A 790 33.24 -9.44 -0.46
N ARG A 791 32.13 -9.00 0.15
CA ARG A 791 32.08 -7.79 0.98
C ARG A 791 33.05 -7.86 2.16
N GLN A 792 33.08 -8.99 2.86
CA GLN A 792 33.94 -9.13 4.03
C GLN A 792 35.44 -9.16 3.65
N ARG A 793 35.80 -9.85 2.57
CA ARG A 793 37.21 -10.00 2.18
C ARG A 793 37.75 -8.82 1.39
N GLY A 794 36.92 -7.83 1.06
CA GLY A 794 37.28 -6.73 0.15
C GLY A 794 37.76 -7.24 -1.22
N SER A 795 37.45 -8.50 -1.56
CA SER A 795 37.91 -9.08 -2.81
C SER A 795 37.05 -8.48 -3.91
N GLY A 796 37.68 -7.72 -4.81
CA GLY A 796 37.06 -7.13 -6.03
C GLY A 796 36.47 -8.15 -7.01
N LEU A 797 36.15 -9.36 -6.55
CA LEU A 797 35.21 -10.27 -7.18
C LEU A 797 33.86 -9.52 -7.21
N CYS A 798 33.47 -9.00 -8.36
CA CYS A 798 32.29 -8.16 -8.60
C CYS A 798 30.92 -8.83 -8.29
N PHE A 799 30.80 -9.66 -7.27
CA PHE A 799 29.52 -10.15 -6.73
C PHE A 799 28.88 -9.07 -5.85
N HIS A 800 28.80 -7.83 -6.33
CA HIS A 800 28.26 -6.74 -5.52
C HIS A 800 26.76 -6.95 -5.24
N HIS A 801 26.03 -7.55 -6.18
CA HIS A 801 24.58 -7.69 -6.12
C HIS A 801 24.09 -8.94 -6.86
N ARG A 802 23.73 -10.01 -6.12
CA ARG A 802 22.99 -11.16 -6.68
C ARG A 802 21.66 -11.36 -5.94
N GLY A 803 20.59 -11.41 -6.73
CA GLY A 803 19.21 -11.69 -6.32
C GLY A 803 18.33 -10.44 -6.29
N GLY A 804 17.27 -10.49 -7.10
CA GLY A 804 16.31 -9.40 -7.34
C GLY A 804 16.80 -8.54 -8.47
#